data_AF-A0A346Y2N2-F1
#
_entry.id   AF-A0A346Y2N2-F1
#
_cell.length_a   1.000
_cell.length_b   1.000
_cell.length_c   1.000
_cell.angle_alpha   90.00
_cell.angle_beta   90.00
_cell.angle_gamma   90.00
#
_symmetry.space_group_name_H-M   'P 1'
#
loop_
_entity.id
_entity.type
_entity.pdbx_description
1 polymer ?
#
loop_
_entity_poly.entity_id
_entity_poly.type
_entity_poly.pdbx_seq_one_letter_code
_entity_poly.pdbx_strand_id
1 'polypeptide(L)'
;MSLRVTRRERAWGPQLLPAIVGGVVAAGVLACVHAAVVGANEGWMPNAPWLAAVLFASMVIAEVRPLQTIRAGDDSIITVSLAYSCALVFVLPGFGATLAVAAGTLFADVVNRAAPQKAAFNTAMMALSIHLGTFVLRAGGAQDLVAADPRDPMLLVTLLMAFVVIYSAATILVALVLSAVEEDSPIAVLRRDFFSTLPSDGMLLPLGPVLVVVGIHDPVLLPLAMVLTAVVHTSTRISTERERDATEDSLTGLLNRRALEQEAEAGLDRAARSGRRVVVLLMDLNRFKVINDTWGHHAGDEVIVEIARRLRDRMPTAALVARLGGDEFAVVLVDASSEAAVEMAEVASEVFVDPVEVDATDGVALEVTGAIGVATSGPGWSRFGELTRAADAAMYAGKRRGLPYLLADPDSSDGHHIQALERAIDSDEMHMDFQPLVDARTEAVMGFETLARWNHPQHGPIPPWEFVRDLEATGVLMGRFTERVLRDAVTMVRRLHDNGHPVSISVNVSPLNLADPDFVDTVLGTLDRHAIESRWLVLEITETALMSNLPACRRALRRLVDSGVGVSLDDFGSGHSSLAMIKDIPLTELKIDRSFVTNTDDERGVALLRTLVDLARIHGLRSIAEGVEDRATLHALAEIGFDQVQGYGIGRPLGADETLAWMSGRASLDPSGLHGMDRIVLEQ
;
A
#
# COMPACT_ATOMS: atom_id res chain seq x y z
N MET A 1 -30.51 -12.01 -27.49
CA MET A 1 -30.67 -10.68 -28.11
C MET A 1 -29.56 -9.80 -27.55
N SER A 2 -28.61 -9.44 -28.40
CA SER A 2 -27.31 -8.88 -28.00
C SER A 2 -27.47 -7.46 -27.45
N LEU A 3 -27.11 -7.21 -26.20
CA LEU A 3 -26.90 -5.85 -25.71
C LEU A 3 -25.42 -5.51 -25.91
N ARG A 4 -25.13 -4.90 -27.06
CA ARG A 4 -23.91 -4.16 -27.31
C ARG A 4 -23.82 -3.06 -26.24
N VAL A 5 -22.85 -3.15 -25.34
CA VAL A 5 -22.47 -1.99 -24.51
C VAL A 5 -21.67 -1.07 -25.43
N THR A 6 -22.36 -0.01 -25.83
CA THR A 6 -21.89 1.07 -26.68
C THR A 6 -20.70 1.79 -26.05
N ARG A 7 -19.74 2.19 -26.90
CA ARG A 7 -18.81 3.33 -26.73
C ARG A 7 -19.29 4.30 -25.64
N ARG A 8 -18.43 4.66 -24.68
CA ARG A 8 -18.63 5.84 -23.80
C ARG A 8 -18.99 7.02 -24.70
N GLU A 9 -20.27 7.38 -24.74
CA GLU A 9 -20.73 8.61 -25.37
C GLU A 9 -20.20 9.75 -24.49
N ARG A 10 -19.05 10.32 -24.84
CA ARG A 10 -18.65 11.65 -24.36
C ARG A 10 -19.70 12.63 -24.86
N ALA A 11 -20.75 12.84 -24.07
CA ALA A 11 -21.96 13.49 -24.53
C ALA A 11 -22.02 14.98 -24.14
N TRP A 12 -21.33 15.38 -23.06
CA TRP A 12 -21.43 16.75 -22.52
C TRP A 12 -20.02 17.28 -22.21
N GLY A 13 -19.58 18.29 -22.95
CA GLY A 13 -18.31 18.97 -22.67
C GLY A 13 -18.49 20.15 -21.69
N PRO A 14 -17.42 20.65 -21.07
CA PRO A 14 -17.45 21.76 -20.11
C PRO A 14 -18.05 23.06 -20.66
N GLN A 15 -18.20 23.16 -21.98
CA GLN A 15 -18.89 24.26 -22.68
C GLN A 15 -20.39 24.35 -22.36
N LEU A 16 -21.03 23.24 -21.94
CA LEU A 16 -22.46 23.22 -21.58
C LEU A 16 -22.71 23.62 -20.13
N LEU A 17 -21.70 23.61 -19.27
CA LEU A 17 -21.82 23.91 -17.84
C LEU A 17 -22.49 25.27 -17.57
N PRO A 18 -22.12 26.39 -18.25
CA PRO A 18 -22.78 27.68 -18.03
C PRO A 18 -24.26 27.68 -18.43
N ALA A 19 -24.62 26.94 -19.48
CA ALA A 19 -26.00 26.83 -19.96
C ALA A 19 -26.86 26.02 -18.98
N ILE A 20 -26.33 24.92 -18.44
CA ILE A 20 -27.00 24.09 -17.43
C ILE A 20 -27.20 24.90 -16.14
N VAL A 21 -26.12 25.46 -15.59
CA VAL A 21 -26.18 26.25 -14.35
C VAL A 21 -27.13 27.43 -14.52
N GLY A 22 -27.03 28.16 -15.64
CA GLY A 22 -27.94 29.27 -15.96
C GLY A 22 -29.40 28.84 -16.07
N GLY A 23 -29.68 27.69 -16.69
CA GLY A 23 -31.03 27.13 -16.79
C GLY A 23 -31.63 26.75 -15.45
N VAL A 24 -30.85 26.08 -14.58
CA VAL A 24 -31.29 25.72 -13.23
C VAL A 24 -31.52 26.96 -12.37
N VAL A 25 -30.64 27.94 -12.43
CA VAL A 25 -30.79 29.22 -11.72
C VAL A 25 -32.06 29.95 -12.18
N ALA A 26 -32.31 30.04 -13.48
CA ALA A 26 -33.51 30.66 -14.02
C ALA A 26 -34.80 29.94 -13.55
N ALA A 27 -34.81 28.60 -13.58
CA ALA A 27 -35.94 27.81 -13.11
C ALA A 27 -36.19 27.97 -11.60
N GLY A 28 -35.13 27.98 -10.78
CA GLY A 28 -35.24 28.22 -9.34
C GLY A 28 -35.74 29.62 -9.00
N VAL A 29 -35.28 30.65 -9.73
CA VAL A 29 -35.80 32.03 -9.58
C VAL A 29 -37.27 32.09 -9.93
N LEU A 30 -37.71 31.46 -11.02
CA LEU A 30 -39.13 31.39 -11.40
C LEU A 30 -39.97 30.69 -10.32
N ALA A 31 -39.46 29.60 -9.73
CA ALA A 31 -40.11 28.92 -8.61
C ALA A 31 -40.28 29.84 -7.39
N CYS A 32 -39.24 30.60 -7.03
CA CYS A 32 -39.30 31.59 -5.96
C CYS A 32 -40.30 32.72 -6.27
N VAL A 33 -40.32 33.24 -7.50
CA VAL A 33 -41.28 34.28 -7.92
C VAL A 33 -42.71 33.74 -7.85
N HIS A 34 -42.96 32.53 -8.35
CA HIS A 34 -44.27 31.90 -8.25
C HIS A 34 -44.69 31.73 -6.78
N ALA A 35 -43.78 31.25 -5.93
CA ALA A 35 -44.03 31.11 -4.49
C ALA A 35 -44.36 32.46 -3.82
N ALA A 36 -43.66 33.53 -4.19
CA ALA A 36 -43.91 34.88 -3.69
C ALA A 36 -45.29 35.42 -4.10
N VAL A 37 -45.68 35.23 -5.36
CA VAL A 37 -46.98 35.67 -5.88
C VAL A 37 -48.12 34.89 -5.22
N VAL A 38 -47.99 33.57 -5.10
CA VAL A 38 -49.01 32.73 -4.45
C VAL A 38 -49.12 33.06 -2.97
N GLY A 39 -47.99 33.20 -2.25
CA GLY A 39 -47.98 33.55 -0.83
C GLY A 39 -48.57 34.93 -0.55
N ALA A 40 -48.40 35.91 -1.46
CA ALA A 40 -49.05 37.21 -1.33
C ALA A 40 -50.58 37.14 -1.40
N ASN A 41 -51.13 36.15 -2.12
CA ASN A 41 -52.57 35.93 -2.24
C ASN A 41 -53.16 35.06 -1.11
N GLU A 42 -52.39 34.09 -0.63
CA GLU A 42 -52.84 33.09 0.36
C GLU A 42 -52.49 33.44 1.80
N GLY A 43 -51.59 34.41 2.00
CA GLY A 43 -51.08 34.80 3.31
C GLY A 43 -49.82 34.03 3.70
N TRP A 44 -49.02 34.67 4.55
CA TRP A 44 -47.69 34.18 4.95
C TRP A 44 -47.66 33.55 6.34
N MET A 45 -48.76 33.62 7.09
CA MET A 45 -48.78 33.17 8.48
C MET A 45 -48.93 31.65 8.56
N PRO A 46 -47.92 30.92 9.07
CA PRO A 46 -48.05 29.49 9.31
C PRO A 46 -48.99 29.21 10.48
N ASN A 47 -49.60 28.02 10.45
CA ASN A 47 -50.47 27.55 11.54
C ASN A 47 -49.70 27.38 12.87
N ALA A 48 -48.40 27.07 12.80
CA ALA A 48 -47.50 26.95 13.95
C ALA A 48 -46.22 27.79 13.75
N PRO A 49 -46.25 29.12 14.00
CA PRO A 49 -45.12 30.01 13.70
C PRO A 49 -43.87 29.71 14.51
N TRP A 50 -44.02 29.26 15.75
CA TRP A 50 -42.90 28.86 16.59
C TRP A 50 -42.20 27.60 16.03
N LEU A 51 -42.97 26.62 15.54
CA LEU A 51 -42.44 25.38 14.98
C LEU A 51 -41.74 25.66 13.65
N ALA A 52 -42.33 26.49 12.79
CA ALA A 52 -41.69 26.96 11.56
C ALA A 52 -40.34 27.62 11.84
N ALA A 53 -40.27 28.48 12.86
CA ALA A 53 -39.02 29.14 13.24
C ALA A 53 -37.96 28.15 13.75
N VAL A 54 -38.34 27.17 14.57
CA VAL A 54 -37.41 26.14 15.07
C VAL A 54 -36.90 25.26 13.94
N LEU A 55 -37.78 24.78 13.05
CA LEU A 55 -37.39 23.96 11.91
C LEU A 55 -36.48 24.73 10.94
N PHE A 56 -36.81 25.99 10.65
CA PHE A 56 -35.98 26.85 9.80
C PHE A 56 -34.60 27.10 10.41
N ALA A 57 -34.53 27.45 11.70
CA ALA A 57 -33.26 27.63 12.39
C ALA A 57 -32.41 26.35 12.36
N SER A 58 -33.04 25.19 12.53
CA SER A 58 -32.36 23.88 12.52
C SER A 58 -31.86 23.50 11.14
N MET A 59 -32.65 23.79 10.10
CA MET A 59 -32.23 23.67 8.70
C MET A 59 -30.98 24.52 8.43
N VAL A 60 -31.02 25.81 8.79
CA VAL A 60 -29.90 26.74 8.58
C VAL A 60 -28.65 26.31 9.38
N ILE A 61 -28.81 25.91 10.64
CA ILE A 61 -27.69 25.41 11.46
C ILE A 61 -27.08 24.17 10.80
N ALA A 62 -27.89 23.25 10.29
CA ALA A 62 -27.43 22.04 9.62
C ALA A 62 -26.69 22.32 8.30
N GLU A 63 -27.00 23.42 7.59
CA GLU A 63 -26.27 23.84 6.39
C GLU A 63 -25.01 24.67 6.70
N VAL A 64 -25.05 25.56 7.71
CA VAL A 64 -23.92 26.42 8.10
C VAL A 64 -22.86 25.64 8.84
N ARG A 65 -23.27 24.75 9.75
CA ARG A 65 -22.40 23.86 10.49
C ARG A 65 -22.78 22.42 10.17
N PRO A 66 -22.34 21.92 9.01
CA PRO A 66 -22.29 20.49 8.77
C PRO A 66 -21.60 19.87 9.99
N LEU A 67 -22.20 18.85 10.61
CA LEU A 67 -21.56 18.16 11.72
C LEU A 67 -20.24 17.59 11.18
N GLN A 68 -19.10 18.16 11.54
CA GLN A 68 -17.80 17.62 11.15
C GLN A 68 -17.48 16.49 12.12
N THR A 69 -17.44 15.25 11.66
CA THR A 69 -16.77 14.19 12.42
C THR A 69 -15.27 14.40 12.28
N ILE A 70 -14.59 14.53 13.42
CA ILE A 70 -13.15 14.77 13.48
C ILE A 70 -12.43 13.49 13.01
N ARG A 71 -11.99 13.48 11.75
CA ARG A 71 -10.85 12.65 11.29
C ARG A 71 -9.92 13.54 10.46
N ALA A 72 -8.62 13.35 10.65
CA ALA A 72 -7.59 14.10 9.94
C ALA A 72 -7.57 13.67 8.47
N GLY A 73 -7.96 14.58 7.56
CA GLY A 73 -7.68 14.47 6.12
C GLY A 73 -8.86 14.33 5.17
N ASP A 74 -10.11 14.23 5.63
CA ASP A 74 -11.28 14.10 4.75
C ASP A 74 -12.33 15.19 5.04
N ASP A 75 -12.43 16.18 4.15
CA ASP A 75 -13.34 17.35 4.23
C ASP A 75 -14.77 16.99 3.77
N SER A 76 -15.28 15.81 4.14
CA SER A 76 -16.62 15.39 3.71
C SER A 76 -17.71 15.99 4.62
N ILE A 77 -18.49 16.90 4.03
CA ILE A 77 -19.50 17.75 4.68
C ILE A 77 -20.80 16.94 4.93
N ILE A 78 -21.36 17.05 6.14
CA ILE A 78 -22.60 16.39 6.59
C ILE A 78 -23.81 17.34 6.46
N THR A 79 -24.83 17.03 5.66
CA THR A 79 -25.99 17.95 5.47
C THR A 79 -27.32 17.32 5.92
N VAL A 80 -27.72 17.57 7.16
CA VAL A 80 -29.01 17.12 7.75
C VAL A 80 -30.21 17.98 7.30
N SER A 81 -29.96 19.00 6.47
CA SER A 81 -30.94 20.05 6.17
C SER A 81 -32.18 19.54 5.44
N LEU A 82 -32.10 18.46 4.65
CA LEU A 82 -33.21 17.97 3.83
C LEU A 82 -34.43 17.51 4.66
N ALA A 83 -34.22 16.90 5.83
CA ALA A 83 -35.30 16.52 6.74
C ALA A 83 -36.08 17.74 7.25
N TYR A 84 -35.35 18.80 7.61
CA TYR A 84 -35.93 20.05 8.09
C TYR A 84 -36.58 20.86 6.95
N SER A 85 -35.96 20.89 5.77
CA SER A 85 -36.52 21.47 4.55
C SER A 85 -37.85 20.81 4.17
N CYS A 86 -37.93 19.49 4.30
CA CYS A 86 -39.17 18.74 4.09
C CYS A 86 -40.23 19.05 5.17
N ALA A 87 -39.83 19.11 6.44
CA ALA A 87 -40.72 19.48 7.54
C ALA A 87 -41.36 20.87 7.33
N LEU A 88 -40.59 21.84 6.82
CA LEU A 88 -41.08 23.19 6.53
C LEU A 88 -42.22 23.22 5.50
N VAL A 89 -42.28 22.25 4.58
CA VAL A 89 -43.36 22.16 3.58
C VAL A 89 -44.74 21.95 4.21
N PHE A 90 -44.80 21.28 5.37
CA PHE A 90 -46.06 21.00 6.07
C PHE A 90 -46.47 22.09 7.06
N VAL A 91 -45.58 23.04 7.38
CA VAL A 91 -45.84 24.09 8.37
C VAL A 91 -46.04 25.45 7.71
N LEU A 92 -45.36 25.72 6.59
CA LEU A 92 -45.46 26.97 5.86
C LEU A 92 -46.60 26.91 4.83
N PRO A 93 -47.45 27.95 4.75
CA PRO A 93 -48.59 27.96 3.85
C PRO A 93 -48.17 28.11 2.38
N GLY A 94 -49.01 27.60 1.48
CA GLY A 94 -48.84 27.75 0.04
C GLY A 94 -47.51 27.15 -0.45
N PHE A 95 -46.61 28.02 -0.91
CA PHE A 95 -45.24 27.66 -1.33
C PHE A 95 -44.17 28.33 -0.46
N GLY A 96 -44.51 28.73 0.77
CA GLY A 96 -43.59 29.44 1.67
C GLY A 96 -42.30 28.67 1.95
N ALA A 97 -42.35 27.34 1.98
CA ALA A 97 -41.17 26.49 2.14
C ALA A 97 -40.14 26.65 1.02
N THR A 98 -40.56 26.91 -0.22
CA THR A 98 -39.64 27.22 -1.33
C THR A 98 -38.76 28.42 -1.00
N LEU A 99 -39.36 29.50 -0.50
CA LEU A 99 -38.63 30.73 -0.17
C LEU A 99 -37.80 30.59 1.09
N ALA A 100 -38.32 29.91 2.11
CA ALA A 100 -37.59 29.65 3.34
C ALA A 100 -36.32 28.84 3.04
N VAL A 101 -36.45 27.70 2.36
CA VAL A 101 -35.30 26.85 2.03
C VAL A 101 -34.30 27.59 1.13
N ALA A 102 -34.78 28.33 0.12
CA ALA A 102 -33.90 29.15 -0.72
C ALA A 102 -33.11 30.20 0.10
N ALA A 103 -33.77 30.89 1.03
CA ALA A 103 -33.12 31.89 1.87
C ALA A 103 -32.12 31.25 2.84
N GLY A 104 -32.45 30.09 3.41
CA GLY A 104 -31.58 29.35 4.32
C GLY A 104 -30.31 28.85 3.61
N THR A 105 -30.48 28.20 2.46
CA THR A 105 -29.36 27.67 1.66
C THR A 105 -28.45 28.80 1.17
N LEU A 106 -29.02 29.91 0.70
CA LEU A 106 -28.23 31.07 0.30
C LEU A 106 -27.45 31.68 1.48
N PHE A 107 -28.11 31.82 2.65
CA PHE A 107 -27.46 32.32 3.85
C PHE A 107 -26.29 31.41 4.26
N ALA A 108 -26.49 30.10 4.26
CA ALA A 108 -25.46 29.13 4.60
C ALA A 108 -24.25 29.21 3.66
N ASP A 109 -24.50 29.23 2.34
CA ASP A 109 -23.44 29.34 1.34
C ASP A 109 -22.68 30.68 1.43
N VAL A 110 -23.35 31.78 1.78
CA VAL A 110 -22.71 33.09 2.04
C VAL A 110 -21.83 33.04 3.29
N VAL A 111 -22.31 32.45 4.38
CA VAL A 111 -21.53 32.29 5.63
C VAL A 111 -20.30 31.42 5.38
N ASN A 112 -20.45 30.35 4.58
CA ASN A 112 -19.38 29.42 4.21
C ASN A 112 -18.47 29.96 3.08
N ARG A 113 -18.66 31.21 2.64
CA ARG A 113 -17.87 31.87 1.58
C ARG A 113 -17.83 31.06 0.27
N ALA A 114 -18.91 30.36 -0.07
CA ALA A 114 -19.01 29.62 -1.31
C ALA A 114 -18.89 30.55 -2.53
N ALA A 115 -18.35 30.05 -3.63
CA ALA A 115 -18.28 30.81 -4.88
C ALA A 115 -19.70 31.26 -5.31
N PRO A 116 -19.91 32.50 -5.81
CA PRO A 116 -21.24 33.03 -6.09
C PRO A 116 -22.07 32.15 -7.04
N GLN A 117 -21.41 31.51 -8.01
CA GLN A 117 -22.06 30.62 -8.96
C GLN A 117 -22.55 29.33 -8.31
N LYS A 118 -21.76 28.76 -7.38
CA LYS A 118 -22.12 27.59 -6.58
C LYS A 118 -23.30 27.92 -5.66
N ALA A 119 -23.23 29.06 -4.96
CA ALA A 119 -24.31 29.51 -4.09
C ALA A 119 -25.63 29.71 -4.83
N ALA A 120 -25.59 30.35 -6.01
CA ALA A 120 -26.76 30.54 -6.86
C ALA A 120 -27.35 29.20 -7.34
N PHE A 121 -26.49 28.27 -7.77
CA PHE A 121 -26.91 26.94 -8.22
C PHE A 121 -27.56 26.14 -7.09
N ASN A 122 -26.90 26.01 -5.94
CA ASN A 122 -27.40 25.28 -4.78
C ASN A 122 -28.76 25.79 -4.32
N THR A 123 -28.87 27.12 -4.18
CA THR A 123 -30.10 27.81 -3.80
C THR A 123 -31.23 27.51 -4.79
N ALA A 124 -30.95 27.64 -6.10
CA ALA A 124 -31.95 27.43 -7.14
C ALA A 124 -32.40 25.97 -7.24
N MET A 125 -31.46 25.04 -7.15
CA MET A 125 -31.71 23.60 -7.15
C MET A 125 -32.63 23.24 -5.98
N MET A 126 -32.31 23.67 -4.76
CA MET A 126 -33.10 23.29 -3.60
C MET A 126 -34.47 23.96 -3.59
N ALA A 127 -34.56 25.22 -4.02
CA ALA A 127 -35.82 25.90 -4.23
C ALA A 127 -36.72 25.14 -5.22
N LEU A 128 -36.19 24.73 -6.37
CA LEU A 128 -36.93 24.02 -7.41
C LEU A 128 -37.42 22.65 -6.93
N SER A 129 -36.56 21.87 -6.28
CA SER A 129 -36.92 20.54 -5.74
C SER A 129 -38.03 20.62 -4.70
N ILE A 130 -37.93 21.55 -3.74
CA ILE A 130 -38.98 21.79 -2.73
C ILE A 130 -40.27 22.29 -3.38
N HIS A 131 -40.18 23.16 -4.38
CA HIS A 131 -41.34 23.70 -5.11
C HIS A 131 -42.13 22.58 -5.81
N LEU A 132 -41.45 21.68 -6.51
CA LEU A 132 -42.06 20.54 -7.19
C LEU A 132 -42.73 19.59 -6.19
N GLY A 133 -42.08 19.27 -5.07
CA GLY A 133 -42.68 18.47 -4.00
C GLY A 133 -43.93 19.10 -3.39
N THR A 134 -43.87 20.41 -3.14
CA THR A 134 -45.01 21.18 -2.61
C THR A 134 -46.20 21.14 -3.56
N PHE A 135 -45.96 21.17 -4.87
CA PHE A 135 -47.01 21.03 -5.88
C PHE A 135 -47.71 19.66 -5.81
N VAL A 136 -46.95 18.57 -5.63
CA VAL A 136 -47.50 17.22 -5.47
C VAL A 136 -48.36 17.12 -4.20
N LEU A 137 -47.86 17.63 -3.08
CA LEU A 137 -48.63 17.63 -1.81
C LEU A 137 -49.92 18.42 -1.94
N ARG A 138 -49.89 19.55 -2.65
CA ARG A 138 -51.07 20.38 -2.88
C ARG A 138 -52.10 19.68 -3.78
N ALA A 139 -51.64 19.06 -4.86
CA ALA A 139 -52.50 18.31 -5.77
C ALA A 139 -53.20 17.13 -5.08
N GLY A 140 -52.52 16.49 -4.11
CA GLY A 140 -53.10 15.41 -3.30
C GLY A 140 -53.75 15.86 -1.98
N GLY A 141 -53.88 17.16 -1.72
CA GLY A 141 -54.54 17.68 -0.51
C GLY A 141 -53.79 17.45 0.81
N ALA A 142 -52.49 17.14 0.76
CA ALA A 142 -51.66 16.76 1.90
C ALA A 142 -50.72 17.88 2.40
N GLN A 143 -51.00 19.15 2.06
CA GLN A 143 -50.16 20.28 2.50
C GLN A 143 -50.27 20.59 4.00
N ASP A 144 -51.46 20.41 4.59
CA ASP A 144 -51.65 20.56 6.03
C ASP A 144 -51.77 19.17 6.67
N LEU A 145 -50.64 18.69 7.20
CA LEU A 145 -50.56 17.36 7.79
C LEU A 145 -51.39 17.21 9.06
N VAL A 146 -51.67 18.32 9.77
CA VAL A 146 -52.48 18.30 11.01
C VAL A 146 -53.96 18.19 10.69
N ALA A 147 -54.38 18.86 9.61
CA ALA A 147 -55.76 18.84 9.15
C ALA A 147 -56.09 17.58 8.32
N ALA A 148 -55.07 16.86 7.83
CA ALA A 148 -55.24 15.64 7.05
C ALA A 148 -55.80 14.48 7.91
N ASP A 149 -56.71 13.68 7.35
CA ASP A 149 -57.18 12.45 8.00
C ASP A 149 -56.08 11.39 7.96
N PRO A 150 -55.54 10.95 9.12
CA PRO A 150 -54.50 9.92 9.16
C PRO A 150 -54.95 8.56 8.60
N ARG A 151 -56.27 8.35 8.46
CA ARG A 151 -56.85 7.11 7.92
C ARG A 151 -57.01 7.14 6.40
N ASP A 152 -56.76 8.27 5.75
CA ASP A 152 -56.82 8.36 4.29
C ASP A 152 -55.64 7.61 3.66
N PRO A 153 -55.87 6.50 2.93
CA PRO A 153 -54.80 5.78 2.26
C PRO A 153 -54.09 6.63 1.19
N MET A 154 -54.74 7.68 0.66
CA MET A 154 -54.14 8.57 -0.33
C MET A 154 -53.12 9.53 0.28
N LEU A 155 -53.16 9.77 1.60
CA LEU A 155 -52.19 10.62 2.29
C LEU A 155 -50.78 10.02 2.17
N LEU A 156 -50.64 8.73 2.47
CA LEU A 156 -49.34 8.04 2.39
C LEU A 156 -48.78 8.03 0.96
N VAL A 157 -49.64 7.78 -0.03
CA VAL A 157 -49.26 7.78 -1.45
C VAL A 157 -48.78 9.18 -1.86
N THR A 158 -49.51 10.22 -1.48
CA THR A 158 -49.17 11.61 -1.79
C THR A 158 -47.83 12.02 -1.15
N LEU A 159 -47.62 11.66 0.12
CA LEU A 159 -46.36 11.92 0.83
C LEU A 159 -45.18 11.21 0.13
N LEU A 160 -45.34 9.93 -0.19
CA LEU A 160 -44.29 9.16 -0.86
C LEU A 160 -43.96 9.74 -2.25
N MET A 161 -44.98 10.10 -3.03
CA MET A 161 -44.80 10.72 -4.34
C MET A 161 -44.08 12.07 -4.23
N ALA A 162 -44.44 12.90 -3.24
CA ALA A 162 -43.76 14.17 -3.01
C ALA A 162 -42.27 13.96 -2.66
N PHE A 163 -41.94 12.98 -1.81
CA PHE A 163 -40.55 12.68 -1.46
C PHE A 163 -39.75 12.16 -2.66
N VAL A 164 -40.33 11.26 -3.44
CA VAL A 164 -39.70 10.78 -4.69
C VAL A 164 -39.42 11.95 -5.63
N VAL A 165 -40.36 12.89 -5.78
CA VAL A 165 -40.18 14.07 -6.63
C VAL A 165 -39.10 15.01 -6.11
N ILE A 166 -39.11 15.34 -4.80
CA ILE A 166 -38.10 16.22 -4.18
C ILE A 166 -36.71 15.60 -4.36
N TYR A 167 -36.56 14.33 -4.01
CA TYR A 167 -35.28 13.62 -4.08
C TYR A 167 -34.80 13.51 -5.53
N SER A 168 -35.64 12.99 -6.43
CA SER A 168 -35.26 12.78 -7.83
C SER A 168 -34.91 14.09 -8.54
N ALA A 169 -35.65 15.18 -8.26
CA ALA A 169 -35.33 16.49 -8.82
C ALA A 169 -33.94 16.96 -8.37
N ALA A 170 -33.61 16.87 -7.08
CA ALA A 170 -32.31 17.25 -6.57
C ALA A 170 -31.19 16.40 -7.19
N THR A 171 -31.33 15.06 -7.17
CA THR A 171 -30.30 14.16 -7.71
C THR A 171 -30.09 14.34 -9.21
N ILE A 172 -31.15 14.52 -10.00
CA ILE A 172 -31.05 14.76 -11.44
C ILE A 172 -30.31 16.08 -11.72
N LEU A 173 -30.61 17.14 -10.98
CA LEU A 173 -29.97 18.45 -11.16
C LEU A 173 -28.47 18.42 -10.81
N VAL A 174 -28.11 17.75 -9.72
CA VAL A 174 -26.69 17.53 -9.35
C VAL A 174 -25.98 16.71 -10.42
N ALA A 175 -26.58 15.59 -10.84
CA ALA A 175 -25.99 14.71 -11.83
C ALA A 175 -25.80 15.40 -13.19
N LEU A 176 -26.70 16.31 -13.57
CA LEU A 176 -26.58 17.10 -14.78
C LEU A 176 -25.33 18.02 -14.74
N VAL A 177 -25.06 18.65 -13.60
CA VAL A 177 -23.86 19.48 -13.42
C VAL A 177 -22.60 18.63 -13.36
N LEU A 178 -22.58 17.57 -12.55
CA LEU A 178 -21.43 16.67 -12.44
C LEU A 178 -21.09 16.03 -13.79
N SER A 179 -22.09 15.63 -14.58
CA SER A 179 -21.88 15.09 -15.92
C SER A 179 -21.16 16.07 -16.87
N ALA A 180 -21.42 17.37 -16.73
CA ALA A 180 -20.75 18.40 -17.53
C ALA A 180 -19.33 18.72 -17.03
N VAL A 181 -19.01 18.41 -15.78
CA VAL A 181 -17.68 18.59 -15.17
C VAL A 181 -16.80 17.36 -15.40
N GLU A 182 -17.34 16.16 -15.19
CA GLU A 182 -16.64 14.88 -15.31
C GLU A 182 -16.59 14.33 -16.75
N GLU A 183 -17.20 15.04 -17.72
CA GLU A 183 -17.36 14.60 -19.12
C GLU A 183 -18.03 13.23 -19.31
N ASP A 184 -18.82 12.80 -18.33
CA ASP A 184 -19.54 11.52 -18.31
C ASP A 184 -21.03 11.70 -18.68
N SER A 185 -21.75 10.61 -18.93
CA SER A 185 -23.19 10.67 -19.22
C SER A 185 -24.00 10.97 -17.94
N PRO A 186 -25.02 11.84 -17.96
CA PRO A 186 -25.89 12.09 -16.80
C PRO A 186 -26.52 10.81 -16.24
N ILE A 187 -26.81 9.83 -17.10
CA ILE A 187 -27.39 8.53 -16.70
C ILE A 187 -26.35 7.68 -15.96
N ALA A 188 -25.09 7.76 -16.37
CA ALA A 188 -24.00 7.04 -15.70
C ALA A 188 -23.75 7.62 -14.30
N VAL A 189 -23.71 8.95 -14.18
CA VAL A 189 -23.60 9.66 -12.89
C VAL A 189 -24.80 9.33 -12.00
N LEU A 190 -26.03 9.43 -12.52
CA LEU A 190 -27.23 9.04 -11.78
C LEU A 190 -27.17 7.60 -11.28
N ARG A 191 -26.77 6.65 -12.12
CA ARG A 191 -26.71 5.23 -11.71
C ARG A 191 -25.65 5.00 -10.64
N ARG A 192 -24.49 5.67 -10.74
CA ARG A 192 -23.41 5.61 -9.75
C ARG A 192 -23.87 6.17 -8.41
N ASP A 193 -24.41 7.38 -8.43
CA ASP A 193 -24.69 8.14 -7.21
C ASP A 193 -26.02 7.74 -6.58
N PHE A 194 -27.01 7.25 -7.36
CA PHE A 194 -28.31 6.84 -6.82
C PHE A 194 -28.19 5.71 -5.80
N PHE A 195 -27.36 4.70 -6.04
CA PHE A 195 -27.21 3.60 -5.09
C PHE A 195 -26.39 3.98 -3.86
N SER A 196 -25.50 4.98 -3.95
CA SER A 196 -24.67 5.43 -2.83
C SER A 196 -25.35 6.49 -1.95
N THR A 197 -26.18 7.37 -2.53
CA THR A 197 -26.82 8.51 -1.81
C THR A 197 -28.26 8.25 -1.37
N LEU A 198 -28.99 7.33 -2.02
CA LEU A 198 -30.37 6.98 -1.63
C LEU A 198 -30.48 6.44 -0.19
N PRO A 199 -29.54 5.59 0.30
CA PRO A 199 -29.59 5.10 1.68
C PRO A 199 -29.37 6.20 2.73
N SER A 200 -28.63 7.26 2.43
CA SER A 200 -28.30 8.31 3.42
C SER A 200 -29.30 9.47 3.41
N ASP A 201 -29.66 9.98 2.25
CA ASP A 201 -30.40 11.25 2.12
C ASP A 201 -31.89 11.00 1.87
N GLY A 202 -32.23 9.96 1.09
CA GLY A 202 -33.61 9.55 0.83
C GLY A 202 -34.33 9.03 2.08
N MET A 203 -33.60 8.36 2.98
CA MET A 203 -34.16 7.84 4.24
C MET A 203 -34.51 8.93 5.26
N LEU A 204 -34.03 10.16 5.07
CA LEU A 204 -34.30 11.29 5.97
C LEU A 204 -35.56 12.08 5.62
N LEU A 205 -36.02 12.05 4.37
CA LEU A 205 -37.24 12.74 3.95
C LEU A 205 -38.49 12.33 4.76
N PRO A 206 -38.73 11.03 5.06
CA PRO A 206 -39.85 10.61 5.90
C PRO A 206 -39.81 11.11 7.35
N LEU A 207 -38.67 11.60 7.86
CA LEU A 207 -38.58 12.21 9.19
C LEU A 207 -39.26 13.59 9.24
N GLY A 208 -39.39 14.28 8.11
CA GLY A 208 -40.02 15.60 8.02
C GLY A 208 -41.43 15.63 8.63
N PRO A 209 -42.38 14.80 8.13
CA PRO A 209 -43.72 14.66 8.71
C PRO A 209 -43.69 14.30 10.20
N VAL A 210 -42.79 13.41 10.62
CA VAL A 210 -42.67 12.98 12.02
C VAL A 210 -42.30 14.14 12.93
N LEU A 211 -41.32 14.97 12.53
CA LEU A 211 -40.93 16.18 13.27
C LEU A 211 -42.09 17.16 13.40
N VAL A 212 -42.94 17.26 12.37
CA VAL A 212 -44.11 18.15 12.36
C VAL A 212 -45.19 17.63 13.30
N VAL A 213 -45.55 16.34 13.20
CA VAL A 213 -46.54 15.70 14.08
C VAL A 213 -46.10 15.80 15.56
N VAL A 214 -44.84 15.45 15.85
CA VAL A 214 -44.28 15.55 17.21
C VAL A 214 -44.27 17.00 17.68
N GLY A 215 -43.82 17.94 16.84
CA GLY A 215 -43.79 19.36 17.18
C GLY A 215 -45.18 19.91 17.50
N ILE A 216 -46.23 19.42 16.86
CA ILE A 216 -47.58 19.96 17.03
C ILE A 216 -48.31 19.32 18.22
N HIS A 217 -48.15 18.02 18.43
CA HIS A 217 -48.83 17.31 19.52
C HIS A 217 -48.06 17.37 20.84
N ASP A 218 -46.74 17.19 20.81
CA ASP A 218 -45.89 17.08 22.01
C ASP A 218 -44.56 17.83 21.84
N PRO A 219 -44.57 19.19 21.87
CA PRO A 219 -43.39 20.03 21.64
C PRO A 219 -42.16 19.69 22.49
N VAL A 220 -42.38 19.16 23.71
CA VAL A 220 -41.33 18.76 24.65
C VAL A 220 -40.48 17.60 24.10
N LEU A 221 -41.04 16.77 23.21
CA LEU A 221 -40.33 15.66 22.57
C LEU A 221 -39.58 16.07 21.30
N LEU A 222 -39.82 17.27 20.77
CA LEU A 222 -39.20 17.75 19.54
C LEU A 222 -37.65 17.71 19.59
N PRO A 223 -36.97 18.17 20.67
CA PRO A 223 -35.51 18.05 20.75
C PRO A 223 -35.01 16.60 20.66
N LEU A 224 -35.75 15.65 21.25
CA LEU A 224 -35.40 14.22 21.18
C LEU A 224 -35.58 13.66 19.77
N ALA A 225 -36.66 14.04 19.07
CA ALA A 225 -36.88 13.68 17.67
C ALA A 225 -35.80 14.24 16.74
N MET A 226 -35.29 15.45 17.02
CA MET A 226 -34.20 16.06 16.27
C MET A 226 -32.85 15.36 16.50
N VAL A 227 -32.59 14.88 17.73
CA VAL A 227 -31.42 14.04 18.02
C VAL A 227 -31.49 12.72 17.25
N LEU A 228 -32.66 12.10 17.15
CA LEU A 228 -32.87 10.88 16.35
C LEU A 228 -32.52 11.11 14.87
N THR A 229 -32.92 12.23 14.28
CA THR A 229 -32.54 12.61 12.91
C THR A 229 -31.01 12.71 12.75
N ALA A 230 -30.31 13.30 13.72
CA ALA A 230 -28.85 13.38 13.70
C ALA A 230 -28.17 11.99 13.83
N VAL A 231 -28.70 11.11 14.69
CA VAL A 231 -28.17 9.76 14.91
C VAL A 231 -28.37 8.86 13.69
N VAL A 232 -29.55 8.87 13.06
CA VAL A 232 -29.83 8.09 11.85
C VAL A 232 -28.85 8.45 10.74
N HIS A 233 -28.58 9.74 10.56
CA HIS A 233 -27.64 10.22 9.55
C HIS A 233 -26.17 9.88 9.86
N THR A 234 -25.79 9.93 11.14
CA THR A 234 -24.44 9.55 11.57
C THR A 234 -24.21 8.04 11.37
N SER A 235 -25.24 7.22 11.64
CA SER A 235 -25.14 5.76 11.50
C SER A 235 -25.01 5.30 10.04
N THR A 236 -25.72 5.92 9.11
CA THR A 236 -25.69 5.52 7.68
C THR A 236 -24.35 5.89 7.02
N ARG A 237 -23.71 7.01 7.41
CA ARG A 237 -22.37 7.36 6.91
C ARG A 237 -21.23 6.58 7.55
N ILE A 238 -21.31 6.26 8.84
CA ILE A 238 -20.33 5.34 9.47
C ILE A 238 -20.33 3.98 8.76
N SER A 239 -21.50 3.47 8.31
CA SER A 239 -21.52 2.24 7.51
C SER A 239 -20.87 2.41 6.14
N THR A 240 -21.15 3.49 5.41
CA THR A 240 -20.55 3.70 4.08
C THR A 240 -19.05 4.00 4.16
N GLU A 241 -18.59 4.73 5.18
CA GLU A 241 -17.17 4.98 5.42
C GLU A 241 -16.43 3.71 5.86
N ARG A 242 -17.05 2.87 6.69
CA ARG A 242 -16.50 1.55 7.00
C ARG A 242 -16.43 0.64 5.78
N GLU A 243 -17.40 0.74 4.87
CA GLU A 243 -17.35 0.01 3.59
C GLU A 243 -16.20 0.54 2.73
N ARG A 244 -16.05 1.86 2.58
CA ARG A 244 -14.93 2.46 1.84
C ARG A 244 -13.57 2.15 2.44
N ASP A 245 -13.39 2.29 3.76
CA ASP A 245 -12.16 1.90 4.47
C ASP A 245 -11.90 0.39 4.35
N ALA A 246 -12.95 -0.43 4.23
CA ALA A 246 -12.82 -1.86 4.00
C ALA A 246 -12.43 -2.18 2.55
N THR A 247 -12.72 -1.31 1.58
CA THR A 247 -12.54 -1.62 0.15
C THR A 247 -11.51 -0.79 -0.62
N GLU A 248 -11.22 0.44 -0.20
CA GLU A 248 -10.36 1.41 -0.91
C GLU A 248 -9.04 1.67 -0.14
N ASP A 249 -8.00 2.06 -0.88
CA ASP A 249 -6.74 2.57 -0.34
C ASP A 249 -6.85 4.08 -0.11
N SER A 250 -6.50 4.53 1.10
CA SER A 250 -6.73 5.90 1.55
C SER A 250 -5.89 6.96 0.84
N LEU A 251 -4.78 6.59 0.20
CA LEU A 251 -3.91 7.53 -0.51
C LEU A 251 -4.37 7.69 -1.97
N THR A 252 -4.70 6.58 -2.63
CA THR A 252 -4.94 6.56 -4.08
C THR A 252 -6.42 6.53 -4.48
N GLY A 253 -7.30 6.13 -3.56
CA GLY A 253 -8.70 5.83 -3.85
C GLY A 253 -8.88 4.65 -4.82
N LEU A 254 -7.86 3.82 -5.02
CA LEU A 254 -7.98 2.53 -5.71
C LEU A 254 -8.54 1.48 -4.77
N LEU A 255 -8.86 0.28 -5.28
CA LEU A 255 -9.17 -0.85 -4.41
C LEU A 255 -7.96 -1.16 -3.50
N ASN A 256 -8.23 -1.58 -2.27
CA ASN A 256 -7.20 -2.12 -1.40
C ASN A 256 -7.00 -3.63 -1.66
N ARG A 257 -5.92 -4.19 -1.09
CA ARG A 257 -5.57 -5.62 -1.21
C ARG A 257 -6.74 -6.56 -0.92
N ARG A 258 -7.50 -6.30 0.16
CA ARG A 258 -8.60 -7.16 0.61
C ARG A 258 -9.76 -7.16 -0.38
N ALA A 259 -10.14 -5.99 -0.90
CA ALA A 259 -11.23 -5.85 -1.86
C ALA A 259 -10.88 -6.52 -3.20
N LEU A 260 -9.65 -6.32 -3.67
CA LEU A 260 -9.16 -6.94 -4.88
C LEU A 260 -9.25 -8.47 -4.79
N GLU A 261 -8.76 -9.04 -3.69
CA GLU A 261 -8.79 -10.49 -3.46
C GLU A 261 -10.22 -11.04 -3.49
N GLN A 262 -11.16 -10.38 -2.80
CA GLN A 262 -12.56 -10.79 -2.77
C GLN A 262 -13.21 -10.75 -4.16
N GLU A 263 -13.04 -9.66 -4.91
CA GLU A 263 -13.62 -9.50 -6.26
C GLU A 263 -12.96 -10.45 -7.28
N ALA A 264 -11.65 -10.67 -7.16
CA ALA A 264 -10.91 -11.58 -8.02
C ALA A 264 -11.28 -13.04 -7.77
N GLU A 265 -11.45 -13.48 -6.52
CA GLU A 265 -11.94 -14.83 -6.20
C GLU A 265 -13.36 -15.06 -6.75
N ALA A 266 -14.26 -14.09 -6.56
CA ALA A 266 -15.60 -14.16 -7.16
C ALA A 266 -15.54 -14.19 -8.70
N GLY A 267 -14.58 -13.49 -9.30
CA GLY A 267 -14.26 -13.53 -10.72
C GLY A 267 -13.82 -14.92 -11.20
N LEU A 268 -12.91 -15.56 -10.48
CA LEU A 268 -12.41 -16.91 -10.78
C LEU A 268 -13.53 -17.95 -10.74
N ASP A 269 -14.40 -17.90 -9.72
CA ASP A 269 -15.55 -18.79 -9.61
C ASP A 269 -16.54 -18.65 -10.78
N ARG A 270 -16.71 -17.42 -11.29
CA ARG A 270 -17.53 -17.17 -12.49
C ARG A 270 -16.83 -17.68 -13.76
N ALA A 271 -15.54 -17.43 -13.90
CA ALA A 271 -14.74 -17.82 -15.05
C ALA A 271 -14.67 -19.35 -15.22
N ALA A 272 -14.54 -20.09 -14.11
CA ALA A 272 -14.55 -21.55 -14.10
C ALA A 272 -15.83 -22.15 -14.70
N ARG A 273 -16.98 -21.48 -14.54
CA ARG A 273 -18.28 -21.93 -15.07
C ARG A 273 -18.52 -21.56 -16.54
N SER A 274 -17.86 -20.52 -17.04
CA SER A 274 -18.07 -19.99 -18.40
C SER A 274 -16.96 -20.36 -19.39
N GLY A 275 -15.90 -21.04 -18.92
CA GLY A 275 -14.75 -21.41 -19.75
C GLY A 275 -13.85 -20.22 -20.12
N ARG A 276 -13.94 -19.13 -19.35
CA ARG A 276 -13.19 -17.89 -19.58
C ARG A 276 -12.03 -17.76 -18.59
N ARG A 277 -11.18 -16.76 -18.77
CA ARG A 277 -9.93 -16.61 -18.01
C ARG A 277 -9.96 -15.36 -17.13
N VAL A 278 -9.14 -15.36 -16.09
CA VAL A 278 -8.81 -14.20 -15.27
C VAL A 278 -7.34 -13.90 -15.48
N VAL A 279 -7.03 -12.64 -15.77
CA VAL A 279 -5.65 -12.15 -15.92
C VAL A 279 -5.32 -11.28 -14.71
N VAL A 280 -4.15 -11.50 -14.12
CA VAL A 280 -3.61 -10.74 -12.98
C VAL A 280 -2.30 -10.12 -13.40
N LEU A 281 -2.17 -8.81 -13.24
CA LEU A 281 -0.93 -8.07 -13.35
C LEU A 281 -0.51 -7.65 -11.96
N LEU A 282 0.75 -7.91 -11.62
CA LEU A 282 1.41 -7.37 -10.44
C LEU A 282 2.48 -6.38 -10.90
N MET A 283 2.59 -5.24 -10.21
CA MET A 283 3.47 -4.15 -10.59
C MET A 283 4.20 -3.60 -9.37
N ASP A 284 5.48 -3.32 -9.54
CA ASP A 284 6.39 -2.75 -8.54
C ASP A 284 7.16 -1.58 -9.15
N LEU A 285 7.25 -0.46 -8.44
CA LEU A 285 8.01 0.71 -8.90
C LEU A 285 9.50 0.51 -8.62
N ASN A 286 10.31 0.54 -9.68
CA ASN A 286 11.75 0.40 -9.54
C ASN A 286 12.35 1.61 -8.82
N ARG A 287 13.18 1.34 -7.80
CA ARG A 287 13.92 2.36 -7.04
C ARG A 287 13.03 3.42 -6.40
N PHE A 288 11.76 3.12 -6.10
CA PHE A 288 10.86 4.06 -5.43
C PHE A 288 11.42 4.58 -4.10
N LYS A 289 12.16 3.73 -3.37
CA LYS A 289 12.90 4.14 -2.18
C LYS A 289 13.86 5.30 -2.44
N VAL A 290 14.57 5.32 -3.57
CA VAL A 290 15.48 6.42 -3.94
C VAL A 290 14.71 7.74 -4.11
N ILE A 291 13.47 7.67 -4.63
CA ILE A 291 12.60 8.85 -4.74
C ILE A 291 12.25 9.38 -3.35
N ASN A 292 11.81 8.52 -2.44
CA ASN A 292 11.52 8.91 -1.05
C ASN A 292 12.74 9.48 -0.33
N ASP A 293 13.91 8.86 -0.53
CA ASP A 293 15.14 9.26 0.15
C ASP A 293 15.69 10.59 -0.38
N THR A 294 15.47 10.88 -1.66
CA THR A 294 15.97 12.10 -2.32
C THR A 294 15.01 13.28 -2.15
N TRP A 295 13.71 13.04 -2.29
CA TRP A 295 12.67 14.09 -2.39
C TRP A 295 11.64 14.06 -1.26
N GLY A 296 11.75 13.11 -0.33
CA GLY A 296 10.86 12.95 0.81
C GLY A 296 9.60 12.15 0.50
N HIS A 297 8.95 11.66 1.56
CA HIS A 297 7.74 10.83 1.45
C HIS A 297 6.57 11.54 0.76
N HIS A 298 6.46 12.86 0.85
CA HIS A 298 5.41 13.62 0.16
C HIS A 298 5.55 13.50 -1.37
N ALA A 299 6.77 13.60 -1.90
CA ALA A 299 7.04 13.39 -3.32
C ALA A 299 6.74 11.95 -3.75
N GLY A 300 7.07 10.97 -2.91
CA GLY A 300 6.72 9.57 -3.15
C GLY A 300 5.22 9.33 -3.17
N ASP A 301 4.47 9.94 -2.25
CA ASP A 301 3.01 9.87 -2.21
C ASP A 301 2.39 10.48 -3.47
N GLU A 302 2.89 11.62 -3.95
CA GLU A 302 2.46 12.22 -5.22
C GLU A 302 2.75 11.31 -6.42
N VAL A 303 3.92 10.66 -6.46
CA VAL A 303 4.24 9.67 -7.50
C VAL A 303 3.25 8.50 -7.47
N ILE A 304 2.95 7.97 -6.28
CA ILE A 304 1.99 6.88 -6.11
C ILE A 304 0.60 7.31 -6.60
N VAL A 305 0.15 8.51 -6.26
CA VAL A 305 -1.14 9.07 -6.68
C VAL A 305 -1.20 9.23 -8.20
N GLU A 306 -0.13 9.72 -8.83
CA GLU A 306 -0.08 9.91 -10.28
C GLU A 306 -0.04 8.57 -11.03
N ILE A 307 0.73 7.58 -10.55
CA ILE A 307 0.71 6.22 -11.13
C ILE A 307 -0.68 5.59 -10.98
N ALA A 308 -1.32 5.74 -9.83
CA ALA A 308 -2.68 5.27 -9.60
C ALA A 308 -3.69 5.89 -10.57
N ARG A 309 -3.59 7.20 -10.81
CA ARG A 309 -4.41 7.94 -11.77
C ARG A 309 -4.19 7.42 -13.19
N ARG A 310 -2.94 7.30 -13.63
CA ARG A 310 -2.60 6.78 -14.97
C ARG A 310 -3.12 5.35 -15.18
N LEU A 311 -2.97 4.47 -14.20
CA LEU A 311 -3.53 3.12 -14.26
C LEU A 311 -5.06 3.14 -14.39
N ARG A 312 -5.75 3.96 -13.60
CA ARG A 312 -7.21 4.12 -13.67
C ARG A 312 -7.68 4.63 -15.03
N ASP A 313 -6.94 5.55 -15.64
CA ASP A 313 -7.29 6.17 -16.92
C ASP A 313 -7.00 5.27 -18.12
N ARG A 314 -5.92 4.47 -18.06
CA ARG A 314 -5.46 3.61 -19.16
C ARG A 314 -6.12 2.23 -19.15
N MET A 315 -6.43 1.69 -17.97
CA MET A 315 -7.01 0.36 -17.87
C MET A 315 -8.48 0.33 -18.35
N PRO A 316 -8.95 -0.80 -18.92
CA PRO A 316 -10.35 -0.99 -19.26
C PRO A 316 -11.26 -0.79 -18.04
N THR A 317 -12.48 -0.30 -18.25
CA THR A 317 -13.45 -0.06 -17.15
C THR A 317 -13.85 -1.34 -16.41
N ALA A 318 -13.70 -2.49 -17.06
CA ALA A 318 -13.95 -3.81 -16.47
C ALA A 318 -12.76 -4.33 -15.64
N ALA A 319 -11.60 -3.68 -15.70
CA ALA A 319 -10.43 -4.07 -14.93
C ALA A 319 -10.53 -3.53 -13.50
N LEU A 320 -10.22 -4.38 -12.53
CA LEU A 320 -10.09 -4.02 -11.14
C LEU A 320 -8.67 -3.49 -10.93
N VAL A 321 -8.53 -2.24 -10.49
CA VAL A 321 -7.23 -1.61 -10.24
C VAL A 321 -7.09 -1.37 -8.74
N ALA A 322 -5.98 -1.83 -8.17
CA ALA A 322 -5.74 -1.81 -6.74
C ALA A 322 -4.32 -1.40 -6.38
N ARG A 323 -4.17 -0.85 -5.18
CA ARG A 323 -2.87 -0.70 -4.51
C ARG A 323 -2.77 -1.76 -3.41
N LEU A 324 -1.69 -2.53 -3.45
CA LEU A 324 -1.48 -3.63 -2.51
C LEU A 324 -0.75 -3.20 -1.23
N GLY A 325 -0.07 -2.06 -1.28
CA GLY A 325 0.70 -1.43 -0.20
C GLY A 325 2.03 -0.90 -0.71
N GLY A 326 2.61 0.12 -0.07
CA GLY A 326 3.88 0.71 -0.52
C GLY A 326 3.80 1.22 -1.96
N ASP A 327 4.68 0.71 -2.81
CA ASP A 327 4.81 0.94 -4.24
C ASP A 327 4.24 -0.18 -5.12
N GLU A 328 3.51 -1.12 -4.53
CA GLU A 328 2.91 -2.25 -5.25
C GLU A 328 1.49 -1.96 -5.74
N PHE A 329 1.25 -2.24 -7.02
CA PHE A 329 -0.05 -2.15 -7.67
C PHE A 329 -0.47 -3.48 -8.29
N ALA A 330 -1.77 -3.68 -8.43
CA ALA A 330 -2.32 -4.83 -9.12
C ALA A 330 -3.47 -4.44 -10.05
N VAL A 331 -3.56 -5.14 -11.17
CA VAL A 331 -4.69 -5.04 -12.10
C VAL A 331 -5.24 -6.43 -12.37
N VAL A 332 -6.55 -6.60 -12.21
CA VAL A 332 -7.23 -7.87 -12.48
C VAL A 332 -8.30 -7.67 -13.54
N LEU A 333 -8.22 -8.41 -14.64
CA LEU A 333 -9.30 -8.51 -15.60
C LEU A 333 -9.97 -9.87 -15.47
N VAL A 334 -11.20 -9.83 -14.98
CA VAL A 334 -12.12 -10.95 -15.06
C VAL A 334 -12.62 -11.01 -16.49
N ASP A 335 -12.87 -12.22 -17.00
CA ASP A 335 -13.53 -12.39 -18.30
C ASP A 335 -12.62 -12.14 -19.53
N ALA A 336 -11.34 -12.48 -19.40
CA ALA A 336 -10.31 -12.24 -20.39
C ALA A 336 -10.21 -13.35 -21.46
N SER A 337 -9.82 -12.97 -22.69
CA SER A 337 -9.29 -13.92 -23.68
C SER A 337 -7.79 -14.17 -23.44
N SER A 338 -7.21 -15.17 -24.11
CA SER A 338 -5.78 -15.45 -23.98
C SER A 338 -4.90 -14.31 -24.50
N GLU A 339 -5.39 -13.55 -25.48
CA GLU A 339 -4.70 -12.39 -26.07
C GLU A 339 -4.76 -11.14 -25.18
N ALA A 340 -5.78 -11.04 -24.30
CA ALA A 340 -5.99 -9.88 -23.44
C ALA A 340 -4.88 -9.68 -22.41
N ALA A 341 -4.12 -10.75 -22.07
CA ALA A 341 -3.02 -10.65 -21.11
C ALA A 341 -1.86 -9.81 -21.63
N VAL A 342 -1.48 -9.98 -22.90
CA VAL A 342 -0.39 -9.23 -23.54
C VAL A 342 -0.82 -7.78 -23.75
N GLU A 343 -2.03 -7.56 -24.27
CA GLU A 343 -2.58 -6.22 -24.48
C GLU A 343 -2.63 -5.42 -23.17
N MET A 344 -3.09 -6.02 -22.07
CA MET A 344 -3.09 -5.36 -20.77
C MET A 344 -1.69 -5.06 -20.25
N ALA A 345 -0.73 -5.97 -20.45
CA ALA A 345 0.65 -5.76 -20.02
C ALA A 345 1.30 -4.59 -20.76
N GLU A 346 1.06 -4.48 -22.07
CA GLU A 346 1.51 -3.36 -22.90
C GLU A 346 0.89 -2.04 -22.41
N VAL A 347 -0.44 -1.98 -22.27
CA VAL A 347 -1.14 -0.78 -21.79
C VAL A 347 -0.71 -0.39 -20.38
N ALA A 348 -0.44 -1.36 -19.50
CA ALA A 348 0.04 -1.08 -18.14
C ALA A 348 1.47 -0.54 -18.15
N SER A 349 2.32 -1.04 -19.04
CA SER A 349 3.70 -0.56 -19.17
C SER A 349 3.80 0.88 -19.69
N GLU A 350 2.81 1.34 -20.47
CA GLU A 350 2.73 2.73 -20.94
C GLU A 350 2.64 3.76 -19.80
N VAL A 351 2.17 3.35 -18.61
CA VAL A 351 2.07 4.23 -17.43
C VAL A 351 3.43 4.78 -17.01
N PHE A 352 4.51 4.06 -17.30
CA PHE A 352 5.89 4.41 -16.96
C PHE A 352 6.64 5.19 -18.07
N VAL A 353 6.03 5.41 -19.24
CA VAL A 353 6.73 6.03 -20.38
C VAL A 353 6.95 7.52 -20.17
N ASP A 354 5.92 8.22 -19.68
CA ASP A 354 6.00 9.67 -19.46
C ASP A 354 6.60 9.95 -18.07
N PRO A 355 7.51 10.93 -17.93
CA PRO A 355 7.98 11.38 -16.62
C PRO A 355 6.84 11.81 -15.70
N VAL A 356 7.05 11.70 -14.40
CA VAL A 356 6.08 12.09 -13.37
C VAL A 356 6.47 13.48 -12.83
N GLU A 357 5.63 14.47 -13.08
CA GLU A 357 5.76 15.79 -12.47
C GLU A 357 5.08 15.78 -11.10
N VAL A 358 5.81 16.18 -10.06
CA VAL A 358 5.30 16.34 -8.70
C VAL A 358 5.61 17.77 -8.22
N ASP A 359 4.74 18.34 -7.41
CA ASP A 359 4.91 19.70 -6.91
C ASP A 359 6.09 19.79 -5.93
N ALA A 360 6.35 18.72 -5.19
CA ALA A 360 7.43 18.62 -4.21
C ALA A 360 8.86 18.68 -4.81
N THR A 361 9.03 18.61 -6.13
CA THR A 361 10.35 18.63 -6.79
C THR A 361 10.71 19.98 -7.44
N ASP A 362 9.98 21.06 -7.12
CA ASP A 362 10.21 22.41 -7.67
C ASP A 362 10.24 22.43 -9.22
N GLY A 363 9.45 21.57 -9.86
CA GLY A 363 9.32 21.48 -11.33
C GLY A 363 10.30 20.51 -12.02
N VAL A 364 11.01 19.65 -11.27
CA VAL A 364 11.82 18.57 -11.86
C VAL A 364 10.96 17.33 -12.10
N ALA A 365 10.85 16.90 -13.36
CA ALA A 365 10.15 15.67 -13.72
C ALA A 365 10.96 14.43 -13.32
N LEU A 366 10.31 13.47 -12.66
CA LEU A 366 10.91 12.23 -12.17
C LEU A 366 10.72 11.08 -13.18
N GLU A 367 11.81 10.40 -13.53
CA GLU A 367 11.74 9.16 -14.29
C GLU A 367 11.35 8.00 -13.35
N VAL A 368 10.14 7.48 -13.54
CA VAL A 368 9.62 6.33 -12.77
C VAL A 368 9.52 5.15 -13.72
N THR A 369 10.21 4.07 -13.41
CA THR A 369 10.08 2.81 -14.14
C THR A 369 9.46 1.75 -13.23
N GLY A 370 8.86 0.74 -13.81
CA GLY A 370 8.30 -0.39 -13.06
C GLY A 370 8.56 -1.71 -13.78
N ALA A 371 8.40 -2.81 -13.04
CA ALA A 371 8.36 -4.14 -13.61
C ALA A 371 6.94 -4.69 -13.46
N ILE A 372 6.45 -5.40 -14.49
CA ILE A 372 5.11 -5.98 -14.51
C ILE A 372 5.19 -7.49 -14.69
N GLY A 373 4.55 -8.25 -13.80
CA GLY A 373 4.37 -9.68 -13.95
C GLY A 373 2.92 -10.02 -14.28
N VAL A 374 2.72 -10.93 -15.23
CA VAL A 374 1.39 -11.22 -15.80
C VAL A 374 1.07 -12.70 -15.62
N ALA A 375 0.01 -13.05 -14.91
CA ALA A 375 -0.45 -14.44 -14.78
C ALA A 375 -1.88 -14.60 -15.29
N THR A 376 -2.17 -15.73 -15.94
CA THR A 376 -3.50 -16.03 -16.50
C THR A 376 -4.04 -17.34 -15.92
N SER A 377 -5.26 -17.32 -15.38
CA SER A 377 -5.91 -18.49 -14.75
C SER A 377 -5.90 -19.72 -15.65
N GLY A 378 -5.34 -20.83 -15.18
CA GLY A 378 -5.05 -22.03 -15.96
C GLY A 378 -5.35 -23.32 -15.20
N PRO A 379 -5.27 -24.50 -15.84
CA PRO A 379 -5.11 -25.75 -15.08
C PRO A 379 -3.89 -25.61 -14.15
N GLY A 380 -4.09 -25.68 -12.84
CA GLY A 380 -3.04 -25.48 -11.83
C GLY A 380 -3.04 -24.11 -11.14
N TRP A 381 -3.71 -23.09 -11.70
CA TRP A 381 -3.86 -21.75 -11.12
C TRP A 381 -5.34 -21.36 -11.05
N SER A 382 -6.00 -21.89 -10.02
CA SER A 382 -7.44 -21.80 -9.83
C SER A 382 -7.86 -20.86 -8.70
N ARG A 383 -6.89 -20.48 -7.85
CA ARG A 383 -7.08 -19.52 -6.75
C ARG A 383 -6.33 -18.22 -7.01
N PHE A 384 -6.85 -17.12 -6.47
CA PHE A 384 -6.23 -15.81 -6.64
C PHE A 384 -4.79 -15.80 -6.12
N GLY A 385 -4.55 -16.33 -4.91
CA GLY A 385 -3.20 -16.41 -4.34
C GLY A 385 -2.21 -17.30 -5.11
N GLU A 386 -2.66 -18.20 -5.98
CA GLU A 386 -1.77 -18.93 -6.90
C GLU A 386 -1.36 -18.04 -8.08
N LEU A 387 -2.32 -17.30 -8.65
CA LEU A 387 -2.07 -16.36 -9.73
C LEU A 387 -1.21 -15.18 -9.32
N THR A 388 -1.44 -14.62 -8.13
CA THR A 388 -0.63 -13.52 -7.61
C THR A 388 0.82 -13.95 -7.40
N ARG A 389 1.06 -15.18 -6.93
CA ARG A 389 2.43 -15.72 -6.78
C ARG A 389 3.11 -15.92 -8.13
N ALA A 390 2.40 -16.48 -9.11
CA ALA A 390 2.93 -16.63 -10.46
C ALA A 390 3.24 -15.27 -11.12
N ALA A 391 2.36 -14.28 -10.92
CA ALA A 391 2.58 -12.92 -11.40
C ALA A 391 3.79 -12.27 -10.70
N ASP A 392 3.95 -12.43 -9.39
CA ASP A 392 5.10 -11.89 -8.64
C ASP A 392 6.43 -12.49 -9.13
N ALA A 393 6.49 -13.81 -9.33
CA ALA A 393 7.66 -14.49 -9.87
C ALA A 393 8.02 -13.96 -11.27
N ALA A 394 7.03 -13.81 -12.15
CA ALA A 394 7.22 -13.25 -13.48
C ALA A 394 7.69 -11.79 -13.44
N MET A 395 7.10 -10.96 -12.57
CA MET A 395 7.49 -9.56 -12.36
C MET A 395 8.96 -9.47 -11.98
N TYR A 396 9.39 -10.28 -11.02
CA TYR A 396 10.76 -10.28 -10.55
C TYR A 396 11.75 -10.77 -11.62
N ALA A 397 11.41 -11.84 -12.35
CA ALA A 397 12.22 -12.29 -13.48
C ALA A 397 12.31 -11.23 -14.60
N GLY A 398 11.23 -10.49 -14.86
CA GLY A 398 11.22 -9.33 -15.75
C GLY A 398 12.17 -8.22 -15.28
N LYS A 399 12.12 -7.87 -13.98
CA LYS A 399 13.00 -6.89 -13.33
C LYS A 399 14.48 -7.25 -13.50
N ARG A 400 14.87 -8.52 -13.33
CA ARG A 400 16.25 -8.99 -13.54
C ARG A 400 16.71 -8.87 -15.00
N ARG A 401 15.79 -9.06 -15.94
CA ARG A 401 16.07 -9.00 -17.39
C ARG A 401 15.96 -7.59 -17.97
N GLY A 402 15.57 -6.60 -17.17
CA GLY A 402 15.29 -5.24 -17.64
C GLY A 402 14.11 -5.18 -18.61
N LEU A 403 13.15 -6.12 -18.48
CA LEU A 403 11.96 -6.16 -19.32
C LEU A 403 10.83 -5.36 -18.67
N PRO A 404 10.02 -4.61 -19.45
CA PRO A 404 8.89 -3.84 -18.92
C PRO A 404 7.79 -4.74 -18.34
N TYR A 405 7.60 -5.92 -18.94
CA TYR A 405 6.70 -6.95 -18.43
C TYR A 405 7.20 -8.36 -18.76
N LEU A 406 6.72 -9.36 -18.01
CA LEU A 406 6.92 -10.77 -18.29
C LEU A 406 5.66 -11.57 -17.99
N LEU A 407 5.29 -12.50 -18.89
CA LEU A 407 4.19 -13.44 -18.67
C LEU A 407 4.70 -14.65 -17.89
N ALA A 408 3.96 -15.02 -16.84
CA ALA A 408 4.12 -16.26 -16.12
C ALA A 408 3.78 -17.41 -17.06
N ASP A 409 4.68 -18.37 -17.17
CA ASP A 409 4.50 -19.54 -17.99
C ASP A 409 3.81 -20.64 -17.15
N PRO A 410 2.59 -21.10 -17.50
CA PRO A 410 1.90 -22.17 -16.77
C PRO A 410 2.66 -23.50 -16.76
N ASP A 411 3.51 -23.72 -17.78
CA ASP A 411 4.41 -24.87 -17.87
C ASP A 411 5.79 -24.57 -17.24
N SER A 412 6.05 -23.31 -16.84
CA SER A 412 7.11 -23.02 -15.88
C SER A 412 6.67 -23.53 -14.51
N SER A 413 7.18 -24.73 -14.25
CA SER A 413 7.40 -25.47 -13.02
C SER A 413 7.32 -24.76 -11.64
N ASP A 414 6.56 -23.71 -11.34
CA ASP A 414 6.66 -23.04 -10.03
C ASP A 414 6.06 -23.87 -8.87
N GLY A 415 5.01 -24.67 -9.14
CA GLY A 415 4.56 -25.71 -8.20
C GLY A 415 5.56 -26.88 -8.06
N HIS A 416 6.38 -27.10 -9.09
CA HIS A 416 7.51 -28.02 -9.05
C HIS A 416 8.78 -27.37 -8.46
N HIS A 417 8.86 -26.04 -8.38
CA HIS A 417 10.04 -25.29 -7.95
C HIS A 417 10.18 -25.36 -6.44
N ILE A 418 9.07 -25.19 -5.69
CA ILE A 418 9.07 -25.43 -4.23
C ILE A 418 9.35 -26.91 -3.92
N GLN A 419 8.79 -27.84 -4.69
CA GLN A 419 9.08 -29.28 -4.52
C GLN A 419 10.51 -29.65 -4.95
N ALA A 420 11.10 -28.93 -5.91
CA ALA A 420 12.49 -29.10 -6.33
C ALA A 420 13.43 -28.49 -5.29
N LEU A 421 13.09 -27.34 -4.73
CA LEU A 421 13.82 -26.68 -3.65
C LEU A 421 13.81 -27.52 -2.38
N GLU A 422 12.65 -28.07 -2.01
CA GLU A 422 12.54 -29.02 -0.88
C GLU A 422 13.42 -30.26 -1.11
N ARG A 423 13.40 -30.84 -2.33
CA ARG A 423 14.29 -31.95 -2.69
C ARG A 423 15.76 -31.55 -2.72
N ALA A 424 16.07 -30.32 -3.15
CA ALA A 424 17.43 -29.82 -3.29
C ALA A 424 18.11 -29.64 -1.92
N ILE A 425 17.36 -29.21 -0.88
CA ILE A 425 17.88 -29.11 0.50
C ILE A 425 18.43 -30.45 0.99
N ASP A 426 17.78 -31.56 0.63
CA ASP A 426 18.14 -32.90 1.07
C ASP A 426 19.12 -33.62 0.11
N SER A 427 19.38 -33.08 -1.08
CA SER A 427 20.22 -33.71 -2.11
C SER A 427 21.61 -33.08 -2.21
N ASP A 428 22.40 -33.57 -3.18
CA ASP A 428 23.71 -33.01 -3.56
C ASP A 428 23.58 -31.87 -4.59
N GLU A 429 22.35 -31.51 -5.01
CA GLU A 429 22.12 -30.33 -5.87
C GLU A 429 22.47 -29.03 -5.14
N MET A 430 22.33 -29.03 -3.82
CA MET A 430 22.69 -27.92 -2.95
C MET A 430 23.97 -28.22 -2.20
N HIS A 431 24.95 -27.33 -2.32
CA HIS A 431 26.25 -27.43 -1.67
C HIS A 431 26.67 -26.06 -1.13
N MET A 432 27.70 -26.07 -0.28
CA MET A 432 28.27 -24.86 0.30
C MET A 432 29.65 -24.60 -0.29
N ASP A 433 29.84 -23.40 -0.83
CA ASP A 433 31.15 -22.86 -1.09
C ASP A 433 31.63 -22.07 0.14
N PHE A 434 32.94 -21.96 0.29
CA PHE A 434 33.59 -21.27 1.40
C PHE A 434 34.48 -20.17 0.85
N GLN A 435 34.20 -18.92 1.21
CA GLN A 435 35.03 -17.78 0.79
C GLN A 435 35.96 -17.35 1.92
N PRO A 436 37.28 -17.20 1.68
CA PRO A 436 38.22 -16.87 2.74
C PRO A 436 38.08 -15.43 3.23
N LEU A 437 38.19 -15.29 4.55
CA LEU A 437 38.30 -14.03 5.28
C LEU A 437 39.71 -13.96 5.90
N VAL A 438 40.43 -12.87 5.67
CA VAL A 438 41.81 -12.72 6.13
C VAL A 438 41.99 -11.48 7.00
N ASP A 439 42.98 -11.53 7.88
CA ASP A 439 43.44 -10.36 8.63
C ASP A 439 43.99 -9.31 7.67
N ALA A 440 43.54 -8.06 7.79
CA ALA A 440 43.88 -7.01 6.84
C ALA A 440 45.39 -6.72 6.77
N ARG A 441 46.13 -6.97 7.87
CA ARG A 441 47.56 -6.60 7.99
C ARG A 441 48.50 -7.76 7.72
N THR A 442 48.18 -8.92 8.27
CA THR A 442 49.02 -10.12 8.23
C THR A 442 48.63 -11.05 7.09
N GLU A 443 47.45 -10.86 6.50
CA GLU A 443 46.82 -11.74 5.51
C GLU A 443 46.63 -13.20 5.98
N ALA A 444 46.76 -13.43 7.30
CA ALA A 444 46.47 -14.71 7.91
C ALA A 444 44.99 -15.03 7.73
N VAL A 445 44.67 -16.28 7.40
CA VAL A 445 43.29 -16.72 7.23
C VAL A 445 42.62 -16.78 8.60
N MET A 446 41.59 -15.98 8.78
CA MET A 446 40.84 -15.86 10.05
C MET A 446 39.62 -16.77 10.06
N GLY A 447 39.00 -16.93 8.90
CA GLY A 447 37.78 -17.71 8.75
C GLY A 447 37.33 -17.85 7.32
N PHE A 448 36.12 -18.39 7.17
CA PHE A 448 35.45 -18.53 5.89
C PHE A 448 33.99 -18.09 5.99
N GLU A 449 33.46 -17.46 4.96
CA GLU A 449 32.02 -17.29 4.82
C GLU A 449 31.42 -18.48 4.07
N THR A 450 30.33 -19.03 4.61
CA THR A 450 29.57 -20.12 3.99
C THR A 450 28.55 -19.56 3.02
N LEU A 451 28.70 -19.92 1.75
CA LEU A 451 27.86 -19.44 0.65
C LEU A 451 27.13 -20.61 0.01
N ALA A 452 25.81 -20.64 0.15
CA ALA A 452 24.98 -21.67 -0.47
C ALA A 452 25.02 -21.57 -2.01
N ARG A 453 25.00 -22.74 -2.65
CA ARG A 453 24.98 -22.90 -4.11
C ARG A 453 23.94 -23.93 -4.46
N TRP A 454 23.11 -23.62 -5.45
CA TRP A 454 22.15 -24.57 -6.00
C TRP A 454 22.41 -24.81 -7.48
N ASN A 455 22.82 -26.02 -7.82
CA ASN A 455 22.99 -26.47 -9.19
C ASN A 455 21.76 -27.26 -9.62
N HIS A 456 20.77 -26.57 -10.18
CA HIS A 456 19.54 -27.21 -10.62
C HIS A 456 19.78 -28.11 -11.85
N PRO A 457 19.32 -29.38 -11.86
CA PRO A 457 19.59 -30.33 -12.93
C PRO A 457 19.17 -29.87 -14.33
N GLN A 458 18.14 -29.03 -14.42
CA GLN A 458 17.57 -28.56 -15.69
C GLN A 458 17.90 -27.09 -16.00
N HIS A 459 18.17 -26.28 -14.97
CA HIS A 459 18.32 -24.82 -15.09
C HIS A 459 19.76 -24.35 -14.87
N GLY A 460 20.66 -25.25 -14.47
CA GLY A 460 22.04 -24.90 -14.14
C GLY A 460 22.13 -24.17 -12.79
N PRO A 461 23.17 -23.36 -12.57
CA PRO A 461 23.37 -22.67 -11.29
C PRO A 461 22.28 -21.61 -11.08
N ILE A 462 21.54 -21.75 -9.98
CA ILE A 462 20.54 -20.79 -9.52
C ILE A 462 21.17 -19.91 -8.44
N PRO A 463 21.07 -18.57 -8.55
CA PRO A 463 21.71 -17.67 -7.60
C PRO A 463 21.02 -17.65 -6.22
N PRO A 464 21.77 -17.40 -5.13
CA PRO A 464 21.24 -17.39 -3.76
C PRO A 464 20.02 -16.49 -3.53
N TRP A 465 20.06 -15.26 -4.04
CA TRP A 465 18.96 -14.29 -3.85
C TRP A 465 17.64 -14.72 -4.50
N GLU A 466 17.66 -15.70 -5.41
CA GLU A 466 16.46 -16.24 -6.05
C GLU A 466 15.81 -17.28 -5.14
N PHE A 467 16.52 -18.36 -4.81
CA PHE A 467 15.93 -19.43 -4.01
C PHE A 467 15.77 -19.10 -2.52
N VAL A 468 16.57 -18.18 -1.96
CA VAL A 468 16.40 -17.74 -0.56
C VAL A 468 15.06 -17.02 -0.38
N ARG A 469 14.61 -16.22 -1.36
CA ARG A 469 13.29 -15.58 -1.30
C ARG A 469 12.16 -16.61 -1.29
N ASP A 470 12.30 -17.68 -2.08
CA ASP A 470 11.32 -18.78 -2.10
C ASP A 470 11.30 -19.54 -0.76
N LEU A 471 12.47 -19.75 -0.13
CA LEU A 471 12.57 -20.32 1.21
C LEU A 471 11.87 -19.44 2.25
N GLU A 472 12.11 -18.13 2.22
CA GLU A 472 11.50 -17.16 3.14
C GLU A 472 9.98 -17.10 2.99
N ALA A 473 9.47 -17.16 1.75
CA ALA A 473 8.02 -17.15 1.49
C ALA A 473 7.30 -18.37 2.09
N THR A 474 7.99 -19.52 2.22
CA THR A 474 7.40 -20.75 2.80
C THR A 474 7.59 -20.86 4.31
N GLY A 475 8.59 -20.18 4.89
CA GLY A 475 8.94 -20.19 6.32
C GLY A 475 9.49 -21.54 6.83
N VAL A 476 8.77 -22.64 6.61
CA VAL A 476 9.15 -23.99 7.07
C VAL A 476 10.40 -24.51 6.36
N LEU A 477 10.53 -24.28 5.05
CA LEU A 477 11.73 -24.71 4.32
C LEU A 477 12.96 -23.89 4.71
N MET A 478 12.77 -22.64 5.16
CA MET A 478 13.88 -21.80 5.63
C MET A 478 14.57 -22.40 6.87
N GLY A 479 13.81 -22.96 7.81
CA GLY A 479 14.37 -23.66 8.97
C GLY A 479 15.25 -24.85 8.55
N ARG A 480 14.72 -25.73 7.69
CA ARG A 480 15.44 -26.90 7.16
C ARG A 480 16.69 -26.53 6.37
N PHE A 481 16.59 -25.51 5.53
CA PHE A 481 17.74 -24.99 4.79
C PHE A 481 18.82 -24.46 5.73
N THR A 482 18.45 -23.68 6.75
CA THR A 482 19.39 -23.14 7.73
C THR A 482 20.10 -24.24 8.50
N GLU A 483 19.37 -25.28 8.92
CA GLU A 483 19.96 -26.47 9.55
C GLU A 483 20.97 -27.17 8.63
N ARG A 484 20.64 -27.31 7.34
CA ARG A 484 21.55 -27.86 6.33
C ARG A 484 22.84 -27.02 6.21
N VAL A 485 22.71 -25.71 6.07
CA VAL A 485 23.85 -24.78 5.98
C VAL A 485 24.72 -24.84 7.24
N LEU A 486 24.11 -24.77 8.43
CA LEU A 486 24.81 -24.86 9.72
C LEU A 486 25.58 -26.17 9.86
N ARG A 487 24.96 -27.30 9.52
CA ARG A 487 25.60 -28.61 9.59
C ARG A 487 26.82 -28.68 8.67
N ASP A 488 26.68 -28.25 7.43
CA ASP A 488 27.76 -28.33 6.44
C ASP A 488 28.90 -27.34 6.80
N ALA A 489 28.58 -26.15 7.30
CA ALA A 489 29.55 -25.19 7.81
C ALA A 489 30.34 -25.73 9.03
N VAL A 490 29.64 -26.23 10.05
CA VAL A 490 30.29 -26.77 11.25
C VAL A 490 31.13 -28.02 10.92
N THR A 491 30.67 -28.84 9.96
CA THR A 491 31.45 -29.96 9.43
C THR A 491 32.75 -29.47 8.77
N MET A 492 32.68 -28.39 8.00
CA MET A 492 33.86 -27.81 7.36
C MET A 492 34.86 -27.26 8.39
N VAL A 493 34.38 -26.56 9.43
CA VAL A 493 35.23 -26.10 10.54
C VAL A 493 35.93 -27.28 11.21
N ARG A 494 35.21 -28.36 11.52
CA ARG A 494 35.80 -29.57 12.10
C ARG A 494 36.91 -30.13 11.23
N ARG A 495 36.66 -30.26 9.91
CA ARG A 495 37.67 -30.74 8.95
C ARG A 495 38.91 -29.84 8.93
N LEU A 496 38.73 -28.52 8.95
CA LEU A 496 39.86 -27.57 9.01
C LEU A 496 40.66 -27.72 10.31
N HIS A 497 39.99 -27.83 11.45
CA HIS A 497 40.62 -27.98 12.76
C HIS A 497 41.38 -29.31 12.87
N ASP A 498 40.82 -30.40 12.35
CA ASP A 498 41.48 -31.72 12.26
C ASP A 498 42.78 -31.67 11.43
N ASN A 499 42.85 -30.77 10.46
CA ASN A 499 44.03 -30.55 9.63
C ASN A 499 44.95 -29.43 10.19
N GLY A 500 44.73 -29.00 11.44
CA GLY A 500 45.60 -28.03 12.12
C GLY A 500 45.33 -26.57 11.77
N HIS A 501 44.15 -26.25 11.23
CA HIS A 501 43.75 -24.89 10.88
C HIS A 501 42.60 -24.40 11.77
N PRO A 502 42.90 -23.77 12.93
CA PRO A 502 41.89 -23.28 13.87
C PRO A 502 41.31 -21.93 13.40
N VAL A 503 40.35 -21.99 12.48
CA VAL A 503 39.70 -20.81 11.88
C VAL A 503 38.19 -20.80 12.19
N SER A 504 37.55 -19.62 12.09
CA SER A 504 36.11 -19.47 12.24
C SER A 504 35.34 -19.75 10.95
N ILE A 505 34.02 -19.87 11.06
CA ILE A 505 33.10 -19.88 9.92
C ILE A 505 31.91 -18.97 10.15
N SER A 506 31.53 -18.24 9.11
CA SER A 506 30.35 -17.39 9.08
C SER A 506 29.20 -18.06 8.33
N VAL A 507 27.98 -17.88 8.84
CA VAL A 507 26.74 -18.37 8.23
C VAL A 507 25.69 -17.27 8.25
N ASN A 508 25.11 -16.99 7.09
CA ASN A 508 24.00 -16.05 6.92
C ASN A 508 22.69 -16.61 7.51
N VAL A 509 21.94 -15.78 8.24
CA VAL A 509 20.70 -16.16 8.94
C VAL A 509 19.56 -15.22 8.59
N SER A 510 18.41 -15.80 8.22
CA SER A 510 17.19 -15.03 7.93
C SER A 510 16.50 -14.52 9.21
N PRO A 511 15.83 -13.36 9.17
CA PRO A 511 15.00 -12.89 10.29
C PRO A 511 13.93 -13.90 10.73
N LEU A 512 13.44 -14.76 9.83
CA LEU A 512 12.48 -15.81 10.18
C LEU A 512 13.07 -16.84 11.15
N ASN A 513 14.36 -17.17 11.01
CA ASN A 513 15.03 -18.07 11.94
C ASN A 513 15.22 -17.42 13.31
N LEU A 514 15.56 -16.13 13.36
CA LEU A 514 15.72 -15.41 14.63
C LEU A 514 14.40 -15.23 15.39
N ALA A 515 13.27 -15.27 14.68
CA ALA A 515 11.94 -15.25 15.28
C ALA A 515 11.51 -16.62 15.84
N ASP A 516 12.13 -17.71 15.38
CA ASP A 516 11.87 -19.07 15.85
C ASP A 516 12.44 -19.27 17.28
N PRO A 517 11.60 -19.62 18.27
CA PRO A 517 12.05 -19.88 19.64
C PRO A 517 13.11 -20.98 19.76
N ASP A 518 13.09 -21.97 18.86
CA ASP A 518 13.94 -23.17 18.93
C ASP A 518 15.29 -22.97 18.22
N PHE A 519 15.45 -21.92 17.42
CA PHE A 519 16.63 -21.69 16.58
C PHE A 519 17.95 -21.65 17.36
N VAL A 520 17.98 -20.96 18.51
CA VAL A 520 19.18 -20.88 19.35
C VAL A 520 19.61 -22.28 19.82
N ASP A 521 18.65 -23.10 20.23
CA ASP A 521 18.93 -24.45 20.72
C ASP A 521 19.38 -25.37 19.57
N THR A 522 18.85 -25.16 18.36
CA THR A 522 19.32 -25.82 17.13
C THR A 522 20.77 -25.47 16.80
N VAL A 523 21.16 -24.19 16.90
CA VAL A 523 22.55 -23.75 16.67
C VAL A 523 23.50 -24.39 17.68
N LEU A 524 23.21 -24.24 18.98
CA LEU A 524 24.06 -24.76 20.06
C LEU A 524 24.14 -26.28 20.04
N GLY A 525 23.02 -26.97 19.78
CA GLY A 525 22.99 -28.42 19.62
C GLY A 525 23.79 -28.90 18.41
N THR A 526 23.84 -28.13 17.32
CA THR A 526 24.66 -28.48 16.15
C THR A 526 26.15 -28.38 16.43
N LEU A 527 26.57 -27.33 17.15
CA LEU A 527 27.95 -27.16 17.60
C LEU A 527 28.39 -28.28 18.54
N ASP A 528 27.56 -28.61 19.53
CA ASP A 528 27.83 -29.69 20.50
C ASP A 528 27.99 -31.05 19.83
N ARG A 529 27.09 -31.40 18.89
CA ARG A 529 27.15 -32.67 18.13
C ARG A 529 28.44 -32.85 17.33
N HIS A 530 29.06 -31.75 16.89
CA HIS A 530 30.30 -31.78 16.12
C HIS A 530 31.56 -31.43 16.95
N ALA A 531 31.39 -31.26 18.26
CA ALA A 531 32.46 -30.88 19.19
C ALA A 531 33.22 -29.61 18.74
N ILE A 532 32.48 -28.60 18.28
CA ILE A 532 33.01 -27.28 17.93
C ILE A 532 32.62 -26.28 19.01
N GLU A 533 33.62 -25.57 19.52
CA GLU A 533 33.39 -24.49 20.48
C GLU A 533 32.68 -23.30 19.81
N SER A 534 31.69 -22.71 20.49
CA SER A 534 30.84 -21.63 19.95
C SER A 534 31.59 -20.46 19.33
N ARG A 535 32.79 -20.14 19.84
CA ARG A 535 33.63 -19.03 19.35
C ARG A 535 34.05 -19.16 17.88
N TRP A 536 33.94 -20.34 17.30
CA TRP A 536 34.32 -20.62 15.92
C TRP A 536 33.16 -20.44 14.93
N LEU A 537 31.95 -20.18 15.41
CA LEU A 537 30.80 -19.86 14.58
C LEU A 537 30.47 -18.37 14.71
N VAL A 538 30.28 -17.74 13.56
CA VAL A 538 29.75 -16.38 13.44
C VAL A 538 28.44 -16.47 12.66
N LEU A 539 27.39 -15.84 13.16
CA LEU A 539 26.12 -15.70 12.45
C LEU A 539 26.02 -14.30 11.86
N GLU A 540 25.78 -14.22 10.56
CA GLU A 540 25.64 -12.97 9.82
C GLU A 540 24.17 -12.63 9.67
N ILE A 541 23.82 -11.39 10.00
CA ILE A 541 22.43 -10.89 9.98
C ILE A 541 22.41 -9.55 9.27
N THR A 542 21.41 -9.33 8.41
CA THR A 542 21.27 -8.05 7.69
C THR A 542 20.59 -6.99 8.55
N GLU A 543 20.78 -5.71 8.19
CA GLU A 543 20.10 -4.58 8.84
C GLU A 543 18.57 -4.73 8.83
N THR A 544 18.01 -5.10 7.67
CA THR A 544 16.57 -5.31 7.48
C THR A 544 16.01 -6.39 8.40
N ALA A 545 16.78 -7.46 8.63
CA ALA A 545 16.37 -8.56 9.49
C ALA A 545 16.04 -8.07 10.91
N LEU A 546 16.88 -7.18 11.43
CA LEU A 546 16.76 -6.67 12.78
C LEU A 546 15.61 -5.64 12.96
N MET A 547 15.17 -4.97 11.88
CA MET A 547 14.05 -4.01 11.93
C MET A 547 12.67 -4.67 12.04
N SER A 548 12.53 -5.91 11.56
CA SER A 548 11.24 -6.59 11.45
C SER A 548 10.62 -7.02 12.80
N ASN A 549 11.44 -7.39 13.80
CA ASN A 549 10.99 -7.80 15.13
C ASN A 549 12.08 -7.64 16.21
N LEU A 550 12.42 -6.39 16.53
CA LEU A 550 13.57 -6.04 17.37
C LEU A 550 13.58 -6.72 18.76
N PRO A 551 12.47 -6.86 19.52
CA PRO A 551 12.52 -7.48 20.85
C PRO A 551 12.81 -8.98 20.85
N ALA A 552 12.30 -9.74 19.86
CA ALA A 552 12.53 -11.18 19.76
C ALA A 552 13.95 -11.48 19.29
N CYS A 553 14.39 -10.82 18.22
CA CYS A 553 15.76 -10.95 17.69
C CYS A 553 16.79 -10.62 18.77
N ARG A 554 16.58 -9.53 19.52
CA ARG A 554 17.48 -9.12 20.61
C ARG A 554 17.64 -10.19 21.70
N ARG A 555 16.59 -10.96 22.02
CA ARG A 555 16.70 -12.06 22.99
C ARG A 555 17.49 -13.24 22.43
N ALA A 556 17.20 -13.64 21.19
CA ALA A 556 17.91 -14.73 20.52
C ALA A 556 19.41 -14.42 20.39
N LEU A 557 19.75 -13.23 19.89
CA LEU A 557 21.14 -12.79 19.70
C LEU A 557 21.91 -12.70 21.02
N ARG A 558 21.28 -12.24 22.11
CA ARG A 558 21.93 -12.25 23.43
C ARG A 558 22.27 -13.66 23.88
N ARG A 559 21.33 -14.61 23.76
CA ARG A 559 21.59 -16.01 24.14
C ARG A 559 22.75 -16.60 23.33
N LEU A 560 22.83 -16.30 22.05
CA LEU A 560 23.91 -16.75 21.17
C LEU A 560 25.27 -16.17 21.59
N VAL A 561 25.35 -14.85 21.79
CA VAL A 561 26.58 -14.16 22.23
C VAL A 561 27.01 -14.60 23.63
N ASP A 562 26.08 -14.74 24.57
CA ASP A 562 26.36 -15.24 25.93
C ASP A 562 26.87 -16.70 25.91
N SER A 563 26.51 -17.46 24.88
CA SER A 563 26.99 -18.82 24.64
C SER A 563 28.32 -18.86 23.86
N GLY A 564 28.86 -17.70 23.49
CA GLY A 564 30.14 -17.53 22.80
C GLY A 564 30.07 -17.53 21.26
N VAL A 565 28.88 -17.55 20.67
CA VAL A 565 28.71 -17.45 19.20
C VAL A 565 28.91 -16.00 18.77
N GLY A 566 29.67 -15.77 17.69
CA GLY A 566 29.83 -14.45 17.10
C GLY A 566 28.57 -14.02 16.36
N VAL A 567 28.29 -12.72 16.35
CA VAL A 567 27.20 -12.13 15.56
C VAL A 567 27.77 -10.96 14.76
N SER A 568 27.68 -11.05 13.43
CA SER A 568 28.10 -10.02 12.51
C SER A 568 26.90 -9.31 11.91
N LEU A 569 26.94 -7.98 11.88
CA LEU A 569 25.98 -7.18 11.13
C LEU A 569 26.47 -7.04 9.69
N ASP A 570 25.71 -7.60 8.76
CA ASP A 570 26.00 -7.67 7.33
C ASP A 570 25.37 -6.50 6.53
N ASP A 571 25.95 -6.21 5.36
CA ASP A 571 25.54 -5.15 4.42
C ASP A 571 25.47 -3.73 5.05
N PHE A 572 26.31 -3.42 6.04
CA PHE A 572 26.22 -2.14 6.73
C PHE A 572 26.53 -0.96 5.79
N GLY A 573 25.56 -0.02 5.71
CA GLY A 573 25.63 1.19 4.89
C GLY A 573 24.85 1.14 3.57
N SER A 574 24.26 0.00 3.20
CA SER A 574 23.41 -0.13 1.99
C SER A 574 21.99 0.47 2.13
N GLY A 575 21.62 0.96 3.33
CA GLY A 575 20.26 1.41 3.69
C GLY A 575 20.20 2.60 4.69
N HIS A 576 19.07 2.74 5.41
CA HIS A 576 18.89 3.79 6.44
C HIS A 576 19.56 3.38 7.75
N SER A 577 20.90 3.28 7.74
CA SER A 577 21.64 2.82 8.90
C SER A 577 21.40 3.70 10.13
N SER A 578 20.55 3.22 11.03
CA SER A 578 20.35 3.86 12.33
C SER A 578 21.50 3.47 13.23
N LEU A 579 22.53 4.33 13.33
CA LEU A 579 23.60 4.23 14.32
C LEU A 579 23.09 3.94 15.75
N ALA A 580 21.86 4.37 16.05
CA ALA A 580 21.16 4.07 17.29
C ALA A 580 21.00 2.56 17.58
N MET A 581 20.97 1.73 16.54
CA MET A 581 20.68 0.30 16.59
C MET A 581 21.86 -0.55 17.07
N ILE A 582 23.07 -0.21 16.63
CA ILE A 582 24.33 -0.87 17.04
C ILE A 582 24.48 -0.81 18.57
N LYS A 583 23.97 0.24 19.21
CA LYS A 583 24.02 0.41 20.67
C LYS A 583 23.20 -0.65 21.42
N ASP A 584 22.10 -1.13 20.85
CA ASP A 584 21.12 -1.93 21.58
C ASP A 584 21.19 -3.44 21.30
N ILE A 585 21.96 -3.86 20.31
CA ILE A 585 22.04 -5.23 19.82
C ILE A 585 23.42 -5.82 20.16
N PRO A 586 23.50 -7.06 20.68
CA PRO A 586 24.78 -7.70 20.98
C PRO A 586 25.44 -8.16 19.67
N LEU A 587 26.25 -7.29 19.09
CA LEU A 587 27.07 -7.56 17.92
C LEU A 587 28.52 -7.81 18.35
N THR A 588 29.25 -8.59 17.57
CA THR A 588 30.69 -8.80 17.73
C THR A 588 31.49 -8.28 16.53
N GLU A 589 30.84 -8.19 15.37
CA GLU A 589 31.47 -7.82 14.10
C GLU A 589 30.55 -6.90 13.28
N LEU A 590 31.16 -6.09 12.43
CA LEU A 590 30.51 -5.17 11.51
C LEU A 590 31.13 -5.34 10.12
N LYS A 591 30.36 -5.89 9.17
CA LYS A 591 30.74 -6.03 7.77
C LYS A 591 30.29 -4.79 6.99
N ILE A 592 31.26 -4.14 6.35
CA ILE A 592 31.08 -2.94 5.54
C ILE A 592 30.91 -3.34 4.09
N ASP A 593 29.77 -2.97 3.51
CA ASP A 593 29.39 -3.35 2.16
C ASP A 593 30.39 -2.87 1.10
N ARG A 594 30.51 -3.67 0.03
CA ARG A 594 31.40 -3.42 -1.10
C ARG A 594 31.21 -2.03 -1.72
N SER A 595 30.01 -1.45 -1.71
CA SER A 595 29.76 -0.12 -2.29
C SER A 595 30.59 1.01 -1.66
N PHE A 596 31.04 0.84 -0.40
CA PHE A 596 31.96 1.77 0.26
C PHE A 596 33.43 1.47 -0.06
N VAL A 597 33.75 0.19 -0.27
CA VAL A 597 35.12 -0.28 -0.50
C VAL A 597 35.62 0.05 -1.91
N THR A 598 34.73 0.20 -2.89
CA THR A 598 35.11 0.52 -4.29
C THR A 598 35.69 1.94 -4.49
N ASN A 599 35.66 2.82 -3.48
CA ASN A 599 36.07 4.24 -3.59
C ASN A 599 37.31 4.58 -2.72
N THR A 600 38.31 3.69 -2.64
CA THR A 600 39.54 3.94 -1.85
C THR A 600 40.49 4.99 -2.44
N ASP A 601 40.28 5.42 -3.70
CA ASP A 601 41.13 6.40 -4.39
C ASP A 601 40.70 7.87 -4.15
N ASP A 602 39.54 8.11 -3.52
CA ASP A 602 39.02 9.44 -3.18
C ASP A 602 39.26 9.75 -1.70
N GLU A 603 39.78 10.95 -1.39
CA GLU A 603 40.02 11.41 -0.01
C GLU A 603 38.74 11.36 0.84
N ARG A 604 37.57 11.62 0.24
CA ARG A 604 36.28 11.53 0.96
C ARG A 604 35.89 10.08 1.25
N GLY A 605 36.13 9.17 0.31
CA GLY A 605 35.92 7.73 0.50
C GLY A 605 36.79 7.18 1.63
N VAL A 606 38.07 7.54 1.67
CA VAL A 606 38.99 7.16 2.74
C VAL A 606 38.54 7.72 4.10
N ALA A 607 38.12 8.98 4.17
CA ALA A 607 37.62 9.59 5.41
C ALA A 607 36.35 8.89 5.94
N LEU A 608 35.45 8.49 5.04
CA LEU A 608 34.25 7.73 5.38
C LEU A 608 34.60 6.34 5.94
N LEU A 609 35.47 5.60 5.26
CA LEU A 609 35.95 4.29 5.72
C LEU A 609 36.64 4.38 7.10
N ARG A 610 37.47 5.40 7.34
CA ARG A 610 38.06 5.66 8.67
C ARG A 610 36.99 5.88 9.74
N THR A 611 35.94 6.63 9.41
CA THR A 611 34.82 6.89 10.33
C THR A 611 34.07 5.59 10.68
N LEU A 612 33.89 4.70 9.71
CA LEU A 612 33.25 3.39 9.92
C LEU A 612 34.11 2.46 10.78
N VAL A 613 35.42 2.45 10.57
CA VAL A 613 36.37 1.72 11.43
C VAL A 613 36.36 2.27 12.85
N ASP A 614 36.38 3.59 13.02
CA ASP A 614 36.32 4.22 14.35
C ASP A 614 34.99 3.93 15.04
N LEU A 615 33.87 3.89 14.31
CA LEU A 615 32.57 3.48 14.82
C LEU A 615 32.62 2.04 15.37
N ALA A 616 33.09 1.08 14.57
CA ALA A 616 33.22 -0.31 14.99
C ALA A 616 34.08 -0.41 16.27
N ARG A 617 35.23 0.28 16.28
CA ARG A 617 36.16 0.30 17.42
C ARG A 617 35.54 0.89 18.68
N ILE A 618 34.79 1.99 18.60
CA ILE A 618 34.11 2.62 19.75
C ILE A 618 33.09 1.65 20.37
N HIS A 619 32.44 0.84 19.54
CA HIS A 619 31.48 -0.16 19.97
C HIS A 619 32.12 -1.51 20.34
N GLY A 620 33.45 -1.64 20.27
CA GLY A 620 34.16 -2.89 20.57
C GLY A 620 33.92 -3.99 19.53
N LEU A 621 33.53 -3.63 18.32
CA LEU A 621 33.24 -4.55 17.20
C LEU A 621 34.48 -4.70 16.33
N ARG A 622 34.67 -5.89 15.74
CA ARG A 622 35.65 -6.08 14.66
C ARG A 622 35.07 -5.55 13.35
N SER A 623 35.90 -4.85 12.59
CA SER A 623 35.55 -4.30 11.28
C SER A 623 35.98 -5.25 10.16
N ILE A 624 35.05 -5.56 9.27
CA ILE A 624 35.28 -6.39 8.08
C ILE A 624 34.96 -5.55 6.84
N ALA A 625 35.86 -5.48 5.87
CA ALA A 625 35.60 -4.84 4.58
C ALA A 625 35.35 -5.89 3.49
N GLU A 626 34.24 -5.73 2.75
CA GLU A 626 33.86 -6.65 1.70
C GLU A 626 34.19 -6.16 0.29
N GLY A 627 34.28 -7.10 -0.66
CA GLY A 627 34.45 -6.78 -2.07
C GLY A 627 35.84 -6.29 -2.45
N VAL A 628 36.88 -6.70 -1.71
CA VAL A 628 38.28 -6.40 -2.06
C VAL A 628 38.68 -7.15 -3.34
N GLU A 629 38.88 -6.45 -4.45
CA GLU A 629 39.16 -7.06 -5.76
C GLU A 629 40.66 -7.16 -6.09
N ASP A 630 41.49 -6.32 -5.48
CA ASP A 630 42.92 -6.21 -5.79
C ASP A 630 43.78 -5.92 -4.56
N ARG A 631 45.11 -5.98 -4.74
CA ARG A 631 46.08 -5.81 -3.65
C ARG A 631 46.32 -4.36 -3.22
N ALA A 632 46.08 -3.39 -4.10
CA ALA A 632 46.17 -1.97 -3.72
C ALA A 632 45.02 -1.62 -2.76
N THR A 633 43.81 -2.08 -3.06
CA THR A 633 42.63 -1.95 -2.19
C THR A 633 42.87 -2.61 -0.83
N LEU A 634 43.42 -3.83 -0.79
CA LEU A 634 43.79 -4.50 0.46
C LEU A 634 44.76 -3.66 1.31
N HIS A 635 45.84 -3.16 0.70
CA HIS A 635 46.83 -2.34 1.41
C HIS A 635 46.22 -1.05 1.96
N ALA A 636 45.38 -0.37 1.17
CA ALA A 636 44.69 0.84 1.60
C ALA A 636 43.78 0.58 2.81
N LEU A 637 43.01 -0.51 2.80
CA LEU A 637 42.13 -0.88 3.93
C LEU A 637 42.91 -1.24 5.19
N ALA A 638 44.08 -1.88 5.04
CA ALA A 638 45.00 -2.15 6.15
C ALA A 638 45.55 -0.87 6.79
N GLU A 639 45.88 0.15 5.98
CA GLU A 639 46.34 1.47 6.44
C GLU A 639 45.21 2.31 7.08
N ILE A 640 43.98 2.13 6.61
CA ILE A 640 42.78 2.72 7.20
C ILE A 640 42.52 2.13 8.59
N GLY A 641 42.86 0.85 8.77
CA GLY A 641 42.83 0.16 10.06
C GLY A 641 41.66 -0.82 10.21
N PHE A 642 41.18 -1.39 9.10
CA PHE A 642 40.27 -2.53 9.15
C PHE A 642 40.92 -3.73 9.84
N ASP A 643 40.13 -4.53 10.56
CA ASP A 643 40.62 -5.74 11.21
C ASP A 643 40.72 -6.89 10.21
N GLN A 644 39.71 -7.06 9.37
CA GLN A 644 39.59 -8.17 8.44
C GLN A 644 39.07 -7.72 7.07
N VAL A 645 39.37 -8.50 6.04
CA VAL A 645 38.98 -8.20 4.65
C VAL A 645 38.58 -9.46 3.89
N GLN A 646 37.60 -9.31 3.01
CA GLN A 646 37.06 -10.36 2.15
C GLN A 646 36.87 -9.86 0.72
N GLY A 647 37.13 -10.73 -0.26
CA GLY A 647 36.86 -10.42 -1.66
C GLY A 647 37.66 -11.28 -2.65
N TYR A 648 37.42 -11.06 -3.94
CA TYR A 648 38.03 -11.85 -5.01
C TYR A 648 39.54 -11.64 -5.17
N GLY A 649 40.08 -10.52 -4.67
CA GLY A 649 41.53 -10.29 -4.57
C GLY A 649 42.22 -11.20 -3.55
N ILE A 650 41.46 -11.80 -2.63
CA ILE A 650 41.92 -12.75 -1.61
C ILE A 650 41.75 -14.19 -2.10
N GLY A 651 40.50 -14.50 -2.47
CA GLY A 651 40.08 -15.82 -2.92
C GLY A 651 38.62 -15.79 -3.35
N ARG A 652 38.31 -16.52 -4.43
CA ARG A 652 36.93 -16.79 -4.81
C ARG A 652 36.32 -17.81 -3.84
N PRO A 653 34.99 -17.91 -3.77
CA PRO A 653 34.33 -19.03 -3.09
C PRO A 653 34.82 -20.37 -3.67
N LEU A 654 35.13 -21.32 -2.79
CA LEU A 654 35.70 -22.64 -3.15
C LEU A 654 34.86 -23.77 -2.55
N GLY A 655 34.82 -24.91 -3.22
CA GLY A 655 34.20 -26.11 -2.63
C GLY A 655 34.96 -26.61 -1.39
N ALA A 656 34.36 -27.52 -0.62
CA ALA A 656 34.95 -28.02 0.63
C ALA A 656 36.37 -28.61 0.46
N ASP A 657 36.56 -29.49 -0.52
CA ASP A 657 37.86 -30.14 -0.73
C ASP A 657 38.89 -29.18 -1.34
N GLU A 658 38.46 -28.26 -2.19
CA GLU A 658 39.29 -27.19 -2.74
C GLU A 658 39.75 -26.23 -1.63
N THR A 659 38.89 -25.94 -0.66
CA THR A 659 39.21 -25.09 0.49
C THR A 659 40.30 -25.72 1.37
N LEU A 660 40.21 -27.03 1.64
CA LEU A 660 41.26 -27.76 2.37
C LEU A 660 42.60 -27.73 1.62
N ALA A 661 42.57 -27.95 0.30
CA ALA A 661 43.76 -27.89 -0.54
C ALA A 661 44.37 -26.48 -0.58
N TRP A 662 43.53 -25.45 -0.67
CA TRP A 662 43.92 -24.05 -0.65
C TRP A 662 44.60 -23.65 0.66
N MET A 663 44.04 -24.08 1.81
CA MET A 663 44.64 -23.88 3.14
C MET A 663 46.00 -24.58 3.27
N SER A 664 46.09 -25.83 2.84
CA SER A 664 47.33 -26.63 2.89
C SER A 664 48.43 -26.02 2.01
N GLY A 665 48.07 -25.53 0.82
CA GLY A 665 48.98 -24.86 -0.10
C GLY A 665 49.57 -23.57 0.49
N ARG A 666 48.77 -22.79 1.23
CA ARG A 666 49.25 -21.61 1.95
C ARG A 666 50.14 -21.96 3.14
N ALA A 667 49.83 -23.02 3.89
CA ALA A 667 50.70 -23.49 4.98
C ALA A 667 52.07 -23.98 4.46
N SER A 668 52.13 -24.53 3.25
CA SER A 668 53.39 -24.96 2.63
C SER A 668 54.27 -23.81 2.11
N LEU A 669 53.71 -22.59 2.00
CA LEU A 669 54.44 -21.39 1.61
C LEU A 669 55.10 -20.68 2.81
N ASP A 670 54.93 -21.18 4.04
CA ASP A 670 55.72 -20.74 5.19
C ASP A 670 56.28 -21.92 6.01
N PRO A 671 57.57 -22.24 5.82
CA PRO A 671 58.36 -22.79 6.93
C PRO A 671 59.62 -21.98 7.30
N SER A 672 59.98 -20.89 6.60
CA SER A 672 61.31 -20.26 6.78
C SER A 672 61.52 -18.91 6.09
N GLY A 673 60.53 -18.01 6.10
CA GLY A 673 60.62 -16.70 5.41
C GLY A 673 61.04 -15.49 6.25
N LEU A 674 60.99 -15.55 7.59
CA LEU A 674 61.19 -14.38 8.46
C LEU A 674 62.00 -14.67 9.75
N HIS A 675 62.87 -15.69 9.73
CA HIS A 675 63.96 -15.77 10.71
C HIS A 675 65.20 -15.10 10.11
N GLY A 676 65.30 -13.77 10.25
CA GLY A 676 66.46 -13.05 9.77
C GLY A 676 66.36 -11.54 9.77
N MET A 677 65.99 -10.92 10.90
CA MET A 677 66.55 -9.62 11.29
C MET A 677 66.45 -9.44 12.80
N ASP A 678 67.59 -9.69 13.44
CA ASP A 678 67.86 -9.58 14.86
C ASP A 678 67.53 -8.21 15.47
N ARG A 679 66.78 -8.24 16.57
CA ARG A 679 67.29 -7.91 17.91
C ARG A 679 68.17 -6.65 18.07
N ILE A 680 67.62 -5.44 17.94
CA ILE A 680 68.06 -4.19 18.61
C ILE A 680 66.80 -3.29 18.62
N VAL A 681 66.15 -2.84 19.71
CA VAL A 681 66.56 -2.09 20.91
C VAL A 681 65.45 -2.28 21.96
N LEU A 682 65.77 -2.89 23.10
CA LEU A 682 65.07 -2.67 24.37
C LEU A 682 66.14 -2.55 25.44
N GLU A 683 66.71 -1.35 25.55
CA GLU A 683 67.38 -0.81 26.74
C GLU A 683 67.35 0.72 26.61
N GLN A 684 66.27 1.34 27.12
CA GLN A 684 66.24 2.55 27.96
C GLN A 684 64.81 3.02 28.22
#